data_AF-A0AA36JPD0-F1
#
_entry.id   AF-A0AA36JPD0-F1
#
_cell.length_a   1.000
_cell.length_b   1.000
_cell.length_c   1.000
_cell.angle_alpha   90.00
_cell.angle_beta   90.00
_cell.angle_gamma   90.00
#
_symmetry.space_group_name_H-M   'P 1'
#
loop_
_entity.id
_entity.type
_entity.pdbx_description
1 polymer ?
#
loop_
_entity_poly.entity_id
_entity_poly.type
_entity_poly.pdbx_seq_one_letter_code
_entity_poly.pdbx_strand_id
1 'polypeptide(L)'
;MGFLQRTAKLSARAVRAGLTPSLVSYFFWIGGITSIFGAWTFISYTPIEEFLCNIPGEVNITNGWTVGCGNCSDTLMLCDKSDCWRHAFNLSWQLDAATPNGQYYDAFQEAALDSTCNSLAMSADSPVGMLSNILDRRLNTGKPQVSESCVTWNCRVLARAFMRSLGSHLTGPGTCTNENPSVKSPWQASECTCDAIPVAMAQATSFRTLCGSMATGLRNAVYQRHLSNKDACFQGSMAASATAHPIELGAFSVDTNCESVFESSLSTMGWFANKNYILANIPVPTDFPIQSACRKVMCTAFVATLSLPECNFTTNTQLNTDTTSTVLTAIAAECQNEGLTLTPQSMCAEPSFNESAYCDSLAGGRRLDDGTDTESLPSLELELLRQAVQDESADRKRNLTEVQERAEADHFRRPPSHPVQAVVGFDGVEVFASETDDDLRECGGNFCSSERRLQTVVATPAPPPLQEYTTTPWSTCTCYMQCVPGVRTRSVSCPAGVTCQEPKPSAAQSCVCKHCSDCDILLFVLATAGAYLFTGVVSFLLWLGFVAVAQLEEDDYTEMSIGLKCLGCFCKFLPIITKLMTYITMLLIILLVVTALVPIGEPFSDCKGNQTLTVLAIGGVLVWLVQLLVGVYMHRFKPMPPWLHSASSGAMKFLLKPLNAVGP
;
A
#
# COMPACT_ATOMS: atom_id res chain seq x y z
N MET A 1 23.59 41.08 47.96
CA MET A 1 22.86 39.80 47.76
C MET A 1 23.21 39.26 46.39
N GLY A 2 23.68 38.02 46.31
CA GLY A 2 24.05 37.38 45.04
C GLY A 2 22.86 37.25 44.09
N PHE A 3 23.14 37.30 42.79
CA PHE A 3 22.15 37.17 41.70
C PHE A 3 21.19 35.97 41.92
N LEU A 4 21.72 34.82 42.34
CA LEU A 4 20.93 33.60 42.63
C LEU A 4 19.90 33.78 43.75
N GLN A 5 20.20 34.56 44.78
CA GLN A 5 19.26 34.79 45.89
C GLN A 5 18.11 35.72 45.45
N ARG A 6 18.39 36.65 44.53
CA ARG A 6 17.37 37.51 43.93
C ARG A 6 16.46 36.71 43.00
N THR A 7 17.01 35.84 42.14
CA THR A 7 16.21 34.99 41.25
C THR A 7 15.34 33.98 42.03
N ALA A 8 15.86 33.37 43.10
CA ALA A 8 15.07 32.46 43.94
C ALA A 8 13.92 33.16 44.69
N LYS A 9 14.14 34.39 45.19
CA LYS A 9 13.07 35.18 45.81
C LYS A 9 12.02 35.61 44.79
N LEU A 10 12.46 35.97 43.57
CA LEU A 10 11.58 36.34 42.46
C LEU A 10 10.70 35.15 42.04
N SER A 11 11.28 33.96 41.86
CA SER A 11 10.52 32.77 41.47
C SER A 11 9.52 32.35 42.54
N ALA A 12 9.90 32.36 43.83
CA ALA A 12 8.99 32.05 44.93
C ALA A 12 7.80 33.01 45.01
N ARG A 13 8.03 34.31 44.78
CA ARG A 13 6.97 35.32 44.72
C ARG A 13 6.08 35.15 43.49
N ALA A 14 6.66 34.89 42.33
CA ALA A 14 5.93 34.65 41.09
C ALA A 14 5.01 33.42 41.21
N VAL A 15 5.51 32.31 41.76
CA VAL A 15 4.72 31.11 42.04
C VAL A 15 3.57 31.41 43.01
N ARG A 16 3.86 32.11 44.11
CA ARG A 16 2.81 32.50 45.07
C ARG A 16 1.73 33.36 44.40
N ALA A 17 2.12 34.34 43.59
CA ALA A 17 1.19 35.21 42.86
C ALA A 17 0.36 34.47 41.80
N GLY A 18 0.90 33.39 41.22
CA GLY A 18 0.17 32.51 40.32
C GLY A 18 -0.88 31.63 41.03
N LEU A 19 -0.66 31.30 42.30
CA LEU A 19 -1.55 30.42 43.08
C LEU A 19 -2.61 31.18 43.88
N THR A 20 -2.40 32.46 44.20
CA THR A 20 -3.37 33.25 44.95
C THR A 20 -4.44 33.85 44.02
N PRO A 21 -5.75 33.66 44.30
CA PRO A 21 -6.83 34.12 43.42
C PRO A 21 -6.79 35.65 43.28
N SER A 22 -6.25 36.11 42.16
CA SER A 22 -5.95 37.50 41.83
C SER A 22 -6.00 37.71 40.31
N LEU A 23 -5.96 38.96 39.87
CA LEU A 23 -5.82 39.28 38.44
C LEU A 23 -4.51 38.70 37.87
N VAL A 24 -3.47 38.63 38.69
CA VAL A 24 -2.16 38.07 38.32
C VAL A 24 -2.26 36.56 38.10
N SER A 25 -2.93 35.84 39.00
CA SER A 25 -3.15 34.40 38.83
C SER A 25 -4.01 34.08 37.61
N TYR A 26 -4.97 34.94 37.25
CA TYR A 26 -5.78 34.77 36.05
C TYR A 26 -4.92 34.67 34.79
N PHE A 27 -4.04 35.65 34.56
CA PHE A 27 -3.17 35.66 33.38
C PHE A 27 -2.17 34.49 33.38
N PHE A 28 -1.72 34.05 34.55
CA PHE A 28 -0.89 32.86 34.68
C PHE A 28 -1.63 31.58 34.25
N TRP A 29 -2.81 31.31 34.79
CA TRP A 29 -3.57 30.09 34.49
C TRP A 29 -4.11 30.08 33.07
N ILE A 30 -4.66 31.20 32.57
CA ILE A 30 -5.08 31.29 31.17
C ILE A 30 -3.89 31.15 30.24
N GLY A 31 -2.75 31.78 30.56
CA GLY A 31 -1.51 31.60 29.81
C GLY A 31 -1.10 30.13 29.72
N GLY A 32 -1.07 29.43 30.86
CA GLY A 32 -0.74 28.01 30.93
C GLY A 32 -1.70 27.14 30.13
N ILE A 33 -3.01 27.25 30.35
CA ILE A 33 -4.02 26.41 29.69
C ILE A 33 -3.98 26.63 28.17
N THR A 34 -3.95 27.88 27.72
CA THR A 34 -3.93 28.21 26.28
C THR A 34 -2.63 27.78 25.60
N SER A 35 -1.47 27.95 26.25
CA SER A 35 -0.20 27.45 25.71
C SER A 35 -0.16 25.92 25.63
N ILE A 36 -0.63 25.21 26.66
CA ILE A 36 -0.70 23.74 26.67
C ILE A 36 -1.62 23.25 25.55
N PHE A 37 -2.80 23.86 25.41
CA PHE A 37 -3.74 23.49 24.34
C PHE A 37 -3.19 23.81 22.95
N GLY A 38 -2.55 24.97 22.77
CA GLY A 38 -1.91 25.34 21.50
C GLY A 38 -0.78 24.39 21.11
N ALA A 39 0.05 23.98 22.07
CA ALA A 39 1.09 22.98 21.85
C ALA A 39 0.51 21.60 21.52
N TRP A 40 -0.54 21.18 22.23
CA TRP A 40 -1.24 19.92 21.92
C TRP A 40 -1.87 19.94 20.52
N THR A 41 -2.53 21.04 20.15
CA THR A 41 -3.09 21.26 18.80
C THR A 41 -2.02 21.14 17.73
N PHE A 42 -0.82 21.72 17.97
CA PHE A 42 0.32 21.62 17.07
C PHE A 42 0.84 20.19 16.94
N ILE A 43 0.97 19.45 18.06
CA ILE A 43 1.41 18.05 18.05
C ILE A 43 0.38 17.15 17.35
N SER A 44 -0.92 17.45 17.49
CA SER A 44 -2.00 16.72 16.82
C SER A 44 -2.07 16.99 15.31
N TYR A 45 -1.29 17.91 14.75
CA TYR A 45 -1.23 18.17 13.31
C TYR A 45 -0.84 16.91 12.52
N THR A 46 0.27 16.26 12.90
CA THR A 46 0.81 15.09 12.19
C THR A 46 -0.16 13.91 12.11
N PRO A 47 -0.81 13.45 13.21
CA PRO A 47 -1.78 12.35 13.09
C PRO A 47 -3.06 12.75 12.34
N ILE A 48 -3.40 14.05 12.28
CA ILE A 48 -4.51 14.52 11.45
C ILE A 48 -4.13 14.47 9.96
N GLU A 49 -2.93 14.94 9.62
CA GLU A 49 -2.39 14.86 8.27
C GLU A 49 -2.26 13.41 7.80
N GLU A 50 -1.69 12.52 8.62
CA GLU A 50 -1.57 11.09 8.33
C GLU A 50 -2.94 10.44 8.11
N PHE A 51 -3.94 10.78 8.94
CA PHE A 51 -5.31 10.32 8.72
C PHE A 51 -5.86 10.78 7.36
N LEU A 52 -5.72 12.07 7.02
CA LEU A 52 -6.19 12.60 5.73
C LEU A 52 -5.47 11.96 4.56
N CYS A 53 -4.18 11.65 4.70
CA CYS A 53 -3.38 10.93 3.71
C CYS A 53 -3.80 9.46 3.55
N ASN A 54 -4.44 8.86 4.55
CA ASN A 54 -4.96 7.51 4.49
C ASN A 54 -6.38 7.42 3.89
N ILE A 55 -7.09 8.55 3.69
CA ILE A 55 -8.41 8.56 3.04
C ILE A 55 -8.22 8.40 1.52
N PRO A 56 -8.60 7.27 0.88
CA PRO A 56 -8.41 7.13 -0.56
C PRO A 56 -9.10 8.26 -1.33
N GLY A 57 -8.49 8.75 -2.41
CA GLY A 57 -9.05 9.86 -3.21
C GLY A 57 -10.26 9.48 -4.09
N GLU A 58 -10.74 8.25 -4.02
CA GLU A 58 -11.75 7.68 -4.93
C GLU A 58 -13.17 7.88 -4.42
N VAL A 59 -14.12 8.20 -5.30
CA VAL A 59 -15.54 8.40 -4.93
C VAL A 59 -16.12 7.09 -4.42
N ASN A 60 -16.52 7.07 -3.15
CA ASN A 60 -17.41 6.04 -2.68
C ASN A 60 -18.85 6.41 -3.07
N ILE A 61 -19.31 5.85 -4.19
CA ILE A 61 -20.67 6.06 -4.73
C ILE A 61 -21.75 5.62 -3.71
N THR A 62 -21.44 4.62 -2.87
CA THR A 62 -22.41 4.02 -1.94
C THR A 62 -22.56 4.80 -0.64
N ASN A 63 -21.49 5.44 -0.16
CA ASN A 63 -21.51 6.20 1.11
C ASN A 63 -21.50 7.72 0.90
N GLY A 64 -21.20 8.24 -0.29
CA GLY A 64 -21.15 9.68 -0.57
C GLY A 64 -19.92 10.38 0.01
N TRP A 65 -18.75 9.72 0.01
CA TRP A 65 -17.50 10.26 0.53
C TRP A 65 -16.47 10.35 -0.59
N THR A 66 -15.61 11.36 -0.46
CA THR A 66 -14.57 11.85 -1.37
C THR A 66 -15.03 12.70 -2.57
N VAL A 67 -14.16 13.64 -2.93
CA VAL A 67 -14.29 14.57 -4.06
C VAL A 67 -14.15 13.84 -5.40
N GLY A 68 -13.59 12.63 -5.39
CA GLY A 68 -13.25 11.88 -6.57
C GLY A 68 -11.97 12.35 -7.22
N CYS A 69 -11.34 11.40 -7.91
CA CYS A 69 -10.09 11.57 -8.62
C CYS A 69 -10.06 12.74 -9.61
N GLY A 70 -11.20 13.12 -10.19
CA GLY A 70 -11.31 14.25 -11.12
C GLY A 70 -11.28 15.63 -10.46
N ASN A 71 -11.50 15.71 -9.14
CA ASN A 71 -11.56 16.97 -8.41
C ASN A 71 -10.32 17.21 -7.52
N CYS A 72 -9.34 16.30 -7.53
CA CYS A 72 -8.06 16.52 -6.87
C CYS A 72 -7.30 17.68 -7.56
N SER A 73 -6.63 18.54 -6.78
CA SER A 73 -5.75 19.59 -7.34
C SER A 73 -4.52 19.03 -8.05
N ASP A 74 -4.10 17.84 -7.64
CA ASP A 74 -2.97 17.10 -8.20
C ASP A 74 -3.46 15.91 -9.03
N THR A 75 -2.65 15.48 -9.99
CA THR A 75 -2.97 14.31 -10.84
C THR A 75 -2.53 13.04 -10.13
N LEU A 76 -3.49 12.25 -9.66
CA LEU A 76 -3.24 10.96 -9.01
C LEU A 76 -3.27 9.83 -10.05
N MET A 77 -2.11 9.25 -10.36
CA MET A 77 -1.99 8.25 -11.44
C MET A 77 -2.73 6.94 -11.15
N LEU A 78 -2.92 6.57 -9.87
CA LEU A 78 -3.62 5.34 -9.52
C LEU A 78 -5.13 5.45 -9.63
N CYS A 79 -5.68 6.65 -9.76
CA CYS A 79 -7.12 6.87 -9.72
C CYS A 79 -7.91 6.09 -10.79
N ASP A 80 -7.44 6.11 -12.03
CA ASP A 80 -8.10 5.44 -13.16
C ASP A 80 -7.66 3.98 -13.33
N LYS A 81 -7.00 3.39 -12.32
CA LYS A 81 -6.46 2.04 -12.39
C LYS A 81 -7.41 1.02 -11.78
N SER A 82 -7.26 -0.24 -12.18
CA SER A 82 -8.02 -1.35 -11.59
C SER A 82 -7.79 -1.47 -10.08
N ASP A 83 -8.82 -1.87 -9.33
CA ASP A 83 -8.77 -2.08 -7.88
C ASP A 83 -7.56 -2.90 -7.43
N CYS A 84 -7.28 -3.98 -8.15
CA CYS A 84 -6.10 -4.79 -7.90
C CYS A 84 -4.79 -3.99 -7.96
N TRP A 85 -4.61 -3.13 -8.97
CA TRP A 85 -3.40 -2.33 -9.03
C TRP A 85 -3.33 -1.37 -7.86
N ARG A 86 -4.42 -0.65 -7.58
CA ARG A 86 -4.48 0.34 -6.51
C ARG A 86 -4.16 -0.31 -5.16
N HIS A 87 -4.81 -1.44 -4.86
CA HIS A 87 -4.57 -2.22 -3.65
C HIS A 87 -3.14 -2.79 -3.60
N ALA A 88 -2.64 -3.37 -4.69
CA ALA A 88 -1.27 -3.93 -4.73
C ALA A 88 -0.21 -2.84 -4.58
N PHE A 89 -0.41 -1.68 -5.19
CA PHE A 89 0.49 -0.54 -5.08
C PHE A 89 0.48 0.02 -3.66
N ASN A 90 -0.70 0.25 -3.08
CA ASN A 90 -0.84 0.76 -1.72
C ASN A 90 -0.23 -0.22 -0.70
N LEU A 91 -0.48 -1.52 -0.85
CA LEU A 91 0.14 -2.56 -0.01
C LEU A 91 1.68 -2.58 -0.15
N SER A 92 2.19 -2.46 -1.38
CA SER A 92 3.63 -2.37 -1.62
C SER A 92 4.22 -1.14 -0.91
N TRP A 93 3.56 0.01 -1.03
CA TRP A 93 4.03 1.24 -0.40
C TRP A 93 4.03 1.11 1.12
N GLN A 94 2.91 0.73 1.73
CA GLN A 94 2.79 0.61 3.18
C GLN A 94 3.83 -0.33 3.80
N LEU A 95 4.05 -1.49 3.18
CA LEU A 95 4.95 -2.51 3.75
C LEU A 95 6.42 -2.29 3.39
N ASP A 96 6.70 -1.69 2.23
CA ASP A 96 8.04 -1.75 1.64
C ASP A 96 8.68 -0.37 1.39
N ALA A 97 7.90 0.72 1.34
CA ALA A 97 8.37 2.05 0.94
C ALA A 97 7.76 3.25 1.70
N ALA A 98 6.97 3.03 2.76
CA ALA A 98 6.35 4.11 3.53
C ALA A 98 7.33 4.87 4.43
N THR A 99 8.44 4.22 4.80
CA THR A 99 9.48 4.83 5.66
C THR A 99 10.82 4.84 4.93
N PRO A 100 11.74 5.79 5.25
CA PRO A 100 13.09 5.82 4.67
C PRO A 100 13.91 4.54 4.89
N ASN A 101 13.55 3.70 5.86
CA ASN A 101 14.21 2.43 6.14
C ASN A 101 13.57 1.24 5.39
N GLY A 102 12.52 1.49 4.59
CA GLY A 102 11.87 0.46 3.79
C GLY A 102 12.80 -0.05 2.69
N GLN A 103 12.83 -1.36 2.48
CA GLN A 103 13.71 -2.02 1.50
C GLN A 103 13.58 -1.44 0.08
N TYR A 104 12.40 -0.93 -0.27
CA TYR A 104 12.10 -0.41 -1.60
C TYR A 104 11.78 1.10 -1.58
N TYR A 105 12.15 1.81 -0.50
CA TYR A 105 11.94 3.26 -0.38
C TYR A 105 12.63 4.02 -1.51
N ASP A 106 13.93 3.82 -1.70
CA ASP A 106 14.70 4.53 -2.73
C ASP A 106 14.22 4.18 -4.14
N ALA A 107 13.93 2.89 -4.38
CA ALA A 107 13.39 2.45 -5.66
C ALA A 107 12.05 3.13 -5.98
N PHE A 108 11.17 3.29 -5.00
CA PHE A 108 9.91 4.02 -5.14
C PHE A 108 10.15 5.52 -5.40
N GLN A 109 11.01 6.18 -4.62
CA GLN A 109 11.31 7.61 -4.79
C GLN A 109 11.84 7.89 -6.19
N GLU A 110 12.82 7.11 -6.65
CA GLU A 110 13.40 7.28 -7.96
C GLU A 110 12.42 6.93 -9.09
N ALA A 111 11.60 5.87 -8.91
CA ALA A 111 10.54 5.54 -9.86
C ALA A 111 9.51 6.68 -9.99
N ALA A 112 9.11 7.30 -8.87
CA ALA A 112 8.21 8.44 -8.85
C ALA A 112 8.81 9.66 -9.55
N LEU A 113 10.14 9.82 -9.50
CA LEU A 113 10.86 10.89 -10.18
C LEU A 113 11.12 10.62 -11.68
N ASP A 114 10.97 9.38 -12.13
CA ASP A 114 11.19 8.98 -13.51
C ASP A 114 9.99 9.32 -14.41
N SER A 115 10.14 10.40 -15.18
CA SER A 115 9.11 10.84 -16.14
C SER A 115 8.72 9.78 -17.18
N THR A 116 9.64 8.91 -17.60
CA THR A 116 9.32 7.81 -18.53
C THR A 116 8.47 6.77 -17.83
N CYS A 117 8.84 6.40 -16.59
CA CYS A 117 8.05 5.49 -15.75
C CYS A 117 6.62 6.00 -15.55
N ASN A 118 6.47 7.28 -15.17
CA ASN A 118 5.16 7.92 -14.98
C ASN A 118 4.33 7.91 -16.27
N SER A 119 4.95 8.12 -17.44
CA SER A 119 4.23 8.05 -18.72
C SER A 119 3.68 6.65 -19.03
N LEU A 120 4.44 5.59 -18.71
CA LEU A 120 3.97 4.21 -18.90
C LEU A 120 2.90 3.83 -17.88
N ALA A 121 3.03 4.32 -16.64
CA ALA A 121 2.05 4.11 -15.58
C ALA A 121 0.71 4.77 -15.92
N MET A 122 0.71 5.97 -16.49
CA MET A 122 -0.50 6.64 -16.97
C MET A 122 -1.22 5.83 -18.06
N SER A 123 -0.49 5.17 -18.97
CA SER A 123 -1.09 4.39 -20.08
C SER A 123 -1.47 2.95 -19.76
N ALA A 124 -1.01 2.39 -18.66
CA ALA A 124 -1.35 1.02 -18.25
C ALA A 124 -2.61 1.02 -17.38
N ASP A 125 -3.38 -0.08 -17.36
CA ASP A 125 -4.58 -0.23 -16.50
C ASP A 125 -4.41 -1.28 -15.38
N SER A 126 -3.32 -2.05 -15.44
CA SER A 126 -2.97 -3.11 -14.47
C SER A 126 -1.45 -3.19 -14.22
N PRO A 127 -1.00 -3.83 -13.12
CA PRO A 127 0.43 -4.07 -12.89
C PRO A 127 1.08 -4.89 -14.02
N VAL A 128 0.29 -5.75 -14.65
CA VAL A 128 0.68 -6.60 -15.80
C VAL A 128 0.88 -5.76 -17.04
N GLY A 129 -0.06 -4.84 -17.32
CA GLY A 129 0.06 -3.86 -18.40
C GLY A 129 1.27 -2.96 -18.20
N MET A 130 1.56 -2.55 -16.97
CA MET A 130 2.73 -1.73 -16.66
C MET A 130 4.04 -2.43 -16.97
N LEU A 131 4.22 -3.68 -16.54
CA LEU A 131 5.44 -4.43 -16.84
C LEU A 131 5.55 -4.84 -18.31
N SER A 132 4.42 -5.06 -18.99
CA SER A 132 4.41 -5.27 -20.45
C SER A 132 4.89 -4.02 -21.18
N ASN A 133 4.40 -2.84 -20.79
CA ASN A 133 4.84 -1.55 -21.34
C ASN A 133 6.34 -1.30 -21.07
N ILE A 134 6.86 -1.71 -19.91
CA ILE A 134 8.30 -1.64 -19.58
C ILE A 134 9.11 -2.57 -20.50
N LEU A 135 8.68 -3.83 -20.68
CA LEU A 135 9.35 -4.79 -21.57
C LEU A 135 9.41 -4.24 -22.99
N ASP A 136 8.28 -3.79 -23.52
CA ASP A 136 8.19 -3.20 -24.86
C ASP A 136 9.11 -1.98 -24.97
N ARG A 137 9.20 -1.15 -23.93
CA ARG A 137 10.11 0.01 -23.92
C ARG A 137 11.59 -0.41 -23.98
N ARG A 138 11.97 -1.45 -23.23
CA ARG A 138 13.35 -1.97 -23.23
C ARG A 138 13.77 -2.59 -24.55
N LEU A 139 12.85 -3.28 -25.23
CA LEU A 139 13.09 -3.84 -26.56
C LEU A 139 13.23 -2.74 -27.64
N ASN A 140 12.63 -1.58 -27.42
CA ASN A 140 12.68 -0.43 -28.34
C ASN A 140 13.84 0.53 -27.98
N THR A 141 15.06 0.21 -28.42
CA THR A 141 16.29 0.99 -28.12
C THR A 141 16.26 2.45 -28.59
N GLY A 142 15.39 2.81 -29.54
CA GLY A 142 15.23 4.18 -30.03
C GLY A 142 14.43 5.13 -29.12
N LYS A 143 13.95 4.64 -27.97
CA LYS A 143 13.18 5.45 -27.00
C LYS A 143 13.94 5.61 -25.67
N PRO A 144 13.67 6.68 -24.90
CA PRO A 144 14.21 6.82 -23.54
C PRO A 144 13.90 5.57 -22.71
N GLN A 145 14.93 5.02 -22.09
CA GLN A 145 14.84 3.83 -21.25
C GLN A 145 14.24 4.18 -19.89
N VAL A 146 13.54 3.23 -19.29
CA VAL A 146 13.07 3.34 -17.91
C VAL A 146 14.22 3.05 -16.95
N SER A 147 14.24 3.74 -15.81
CA SER A 147 15.21 3.46 -14.74
C SER A 147 15.06 2.04 -14.18
N GLU A 148 16.14 1.48 -13.63
CA GLU A 148 16.10 0.21 -12.91
C GLU A 148 15.21 0.29 -11.65
N SER A 149 15.15 1.47 -11.01
CA SER A 149 14.28 1.73 -9.86
C SER A 149 12.80 1.65 -10.22
N CYS A 150 12.40 2.16 -11.40
CA CYS A 150 11.05 1.96 -11.94
C CYS A 150 10.71 0.48 -12.13
N VAL A 151 11.64 -0.30 -12.69
CA VAL A 151 11.42 -1.74 -12.90
C VAL A 151 11.31 -2.46 -11.57
N THR A 152 12.24 -2.21 -10.66
CA THR A 152 12.28 -2.80 -9.32
C THR A 152 10.98 -2.53 -8.55
N TRP A 153 10.52 -1.28 -8.53
CA TRP A 153 9.27 -0.90 -7.88
C TRP A 153 8.05 -1.60 -8.48
N ASN A 154 7.89 -1.57 -9.81
CA ASN A 154 6.73 -2.17 -10.46
C ASN A 154 6.75 -3.71 -10.43
N CYS A 155 7.93 -4.32 -10.40
CA CYS A 155 8.10 -5.74 -10.10
C CYS A 155 7.60 -6.10 -8.70
N ARG A 156 7.89 -5.25 -7.70
CA ARG A 156 7.37 -5.43 -6.34
C ARG A 156 5.84 -5.30 -6.31
N VAL A 157 5.28 -4.31 -7.01
CA VAL A 157 3.82 -4.14 -7.13
C VAL A 157 3.17 -5.36 -7.78
N LEU A 158 3.73 -5.91 -8.85
CA LEU A 158 3.22 -7.14 -9.47
C LEU A 158 3.33 -8.33 -8.51
N ALA A 159 4.46 -8.50 -7.84
CA ALA A 159 4.64 -9.58 -6.88
C ALA A 159 3.59 -9.48 -5.76
N ARG A 160 3.29 -8.28 -5.24
CA ARG A 160 2.23 -8.03 -4.25
C ARG A 160 0.82 -8.24 -4.81
N ALA A 161 0.60 -8.11 -6.11
CA ALA A 161 -0.70 -8.41 -6.71
C ALA A 161 -0.98 -9.92 -6.82
N PHE A 162 0.07 -10.74 -7.01
CA PHE A 162 -0.08 -12.17 -7.36
C PHE A 162 0.44 -13.16 -6.31
N MET A 163 1.39 -12.78 -5.45
CA MET A 163 2.06 -13.70 -4.54
C MET A 163 1.51 -13.59 -3.12
N ARG A 164 0.65 -14.53 -2.75
CA ARG A 164 0.12 -14.67 -1.37
C ARG A 164 1.20 -14.77 -0.31
N SER A 165 2.34 -15.39 -0.63
CA SER A 165 3.47 -15.58 0.31
C SER A 165 4.06 -14.27 0.82
N LEU A 166 3.80 -13.15 0.13
CA LEU A 166 4.22 -11.84 0.60
C LEU A 166 3.24 -11.26 1.64
N GLY A 167 2.12 -11.92 1.96
CA GLY A 167 1.05 -11.35 2.78
C GLY A 167 0.03 -10.55 1.97
N SER A 168 -0.05 -10.81 0.66
CA SER A 168 -1.09 -10.25 -0.19
C SER A 168 -2.31 -11.17 -0.20
N HIS A 169 -3.39 -10.73 0.43
CA HIS A 169 -4.69 -11.40 0.30
C HIS A 169 -5.51 -10.77 -0.85
N LEU A 170 -4.82 -10.45 -1.95
CA LEU A 170 -5.41 -9.76 -3.10
C LEU A 170 -5.86 -10.73 -4.20
N THR A 171 -5.32 -11.95 -4.23
CA THR A 171 -5.62 -12.99 -5.23
C THR A 171 -5.74 -14.37 -4.59
N GLY A 172 -6.42 -15.31 -5.27
CA GLY A 172 -6.22 -16.75 -5.17
C GLY A 172 -7.43 -17.55 -4.65
N PRO A 173 -7.37 -18.90 -4.67
CA PRO A 173 -8.43 -19.76 -4.15
C PRO A 173 -8.49 -19.67 -2.62
N GLY A 174 -9.50 -19.01 -2.07
CA GLY A 174 -9.72 -18.90 -0.62
C GLY A 174 -10.38 -17.59 -0.21
N THR A 175 -10.53 -17.37 1.10
CA THR A 175 -11.04 -16.11 1.64
C THR A 175 -9.97 -15.03 1.55
N CYS A 176 -10.12 -14.09 0.64
CA CYS A 176 -9.37 -12.85 0.71
C CYS A 176 -9.75 -12.10 2.00
N THR A 177 -8.74 -11.53 2.67
CA THR A 177 -8.90 -10.81 3.93
C THR A 177 -8.53 -9.33 3.75
N ASN A 178 -8.88 -8.53 4.76
CA ASN A 178 -8.47 -7.14 4.88
C ASN A 178 -7.57 -6.94 6.10
N GLU A 179 -6.52 -7.75 6.22
CA GLU A 179 -5.55 -7.65 7.32
C GLU A 179 -4.87 -6.27 7.39
N ASN A 180 -4.78 -5.57 6.25
CA ASN A 180 -4.30 -4.19 6.16
C ASN A 180 -5.49 -3.28 5.80
N PRO A 181 -6.24 -2.77 6.79
CA PRO A 181 -7.52 -2.07 6.57
C PRO A 181 -7.40 -0.75 5.78
N SER A 182 -6.19 -0.24 5.63
CA SER A 182 -5.81 0.90 4.80
C SER A 182 -5.64 0.56 3.32
N VAL A 183 -5.58 -0.73 2.95
CA VAL A 183 -5.36 -1.18 1.57
C VAL A 183 -6.67 -1.41 0.84
N LYS A 184 -7.59 -2.18 1.41
CA LYS A 184 -8.93 -2.39 0.85
C LYS A 184 -9.97 -1.65 1.67
N SER A 185 -11.00 -1.19 0.97
CA SER A 185 -12.19 -0.70 1.65
C SER A 185 -12.85 -1.79 2.51
N PRO A 186 -13.54 -1.43 3.61
CA PRO A 186 -14.21 -2.41 4.48
C PRO A 186 -15.24 -3.31 3.76
N TRP A 187 -15.88 -2.84 2.69
CA TRP A 187 -16.86 -3.63 1.92
C TRP A 187 -16.21 -4.57 0.89
N GLN A 188 -14.96 -4.30 0.47
CA GLN A 188 -14.17 -5.20 -0.37
C GLN A 188 -13.32 -6.17 0.45
N ALA A 189 -13.56 -6.26 1.76
CA ALA A 189 -12.69 -7.03 2.66
C ALA A 189 -12.58 -8.51 2.26
N SER A 190 -13.67 -9.10 1.77
CA SER A 190 -13.73 -10.48 1.29
C SER A 190 -13.43 -10.65 -0.20
N GLU A 191 -13.25 -9.56 -0.95
CA GLU A 191 -13.08 -9.59 -2.40
C GLU A 191 -11.61 -9.81 -2.79
N CYS A 192 -11.38 -10.72 -3.73
CA CYS A 192 -10.08 -10.97 -4.34
C CYS A 192 -9.90 -10.12 -5.58
N THR A 193 -9.64 -8.82 -5.39
CA THR A 193 -9.65 -7.81 -6.47
C THR A 193 -8.70 -8.12 -7.63
N CYS A 194 -7.66 -8.93 -7.42
CA CYS A 194 -6.69 -9.30 -8.46
C CYS A 194 -7.08 -10.54 -9.28
N ASP A 195 -8.13 -11.28 -8.91
CA ASP A 195 -8.52 -12.52 -9.61
C ASP A 195 -9.12 -12.29 -10.99
N ALA A 196 -9.44 -11.05 -11.35
CA ALA A 196 -9.88 -10.68 -12.70
C ALA A 196 -8.74 -10.35 -13.67
N ILE A 197 -7.51 -10.07 -13.20
CA ILE A 197 -6.42 -9.60 -14.08
C ILE A 197 -5.80 -10.77 -14.85
N PRO A 198 -5.97 -10.88 -16.19
CA PRO A 198 -5.39 -11.98 -16.93
C PRO A 198 -3.86 -11.86 -16.98
N VAL A 199 -3.16 -12.97 -16.71
CA VAL A 199 -1.71 -13.10 -16.92
C VAL A 199 -1.44 -14.41 -17.60
N ALA A 200 -0.87 -14.35 -18.80
CA ALA A 200 -0.39 -15.55 -19.47
C ALA A 200 0.91 -16.02 -18.79
N MET A 201 1.13 -17.33 -18.71
CA MET A 201 2.35 -17.91 -18.15
C MET A 201 3.60 -17.51 -18.94
N ALA A 202 3.47 -17.28 -20.25
CA ALA A 202 4.52 -16.71 -21.09
C ALA A 202 4.91 -15.27 -20.64
N GLN A 203 3.92 -14.45 -20.28
CA GLN A 203 4.17 -13.12 -19.70
C GLN A 203 4.84 -13.25 -18.33
N ALA A 204 4.37 -14.15 -17.46
CA ALA A 204 4.99 -14.40 -16.15
C ALA A 204 6.46 -14.82 -16.27
N THR A 205 6.82 -15.57 -17.31
CA THR A 205 8.22 -15.92 -17.62
C THR A 205 9.03 -14.71 -18.04
N SER A 206 8.47 -13.87 -18.92
CA SER A 206 9.12 -12.63 -19.35
C SER A 206 9.33 -11.67 -18.17
N PHE A 207 8.35 -11.58 -17.28
CA PHE A 207 8.46 -10.81 -16.04
C PHE A 207 9.48 -11.40 -15.07
N ARG A 208 9.63 -12.74 -15.01
CA ARG A 208 10.70 -13.35 -14.22
C ARG A 208 12.08 -12.93 -14.70
N THR A 209 12.30 -12.89 -16.02
CA THR A 209 13.55 -12.41 -16.60
C THR A 209 13.78 -10.93 -16.29
N LEU A 210 12.73 -10.10 -16.35
CA LEU A 210 12.82 -8.67 -16.05
C LEU A 210 13.05 -8.37 -14.56
N CYS A 211 12.35 -9.08 -13.68
CA CYS A 211 12.29 -8.80 -12.24
C CYS A 211 13.30 -9.62 -11.41
N GLY A 212 13.99 -10.58 -12.03
CA GLY A 212 14.95 -11.46 -11.36
C GLY A 212 14.31 -12.21 -10.18
N SER A 213 14.97 -12.16 -9.02
CA SER A 213 14.57 -12.90 -7.82
C SER A 213 13.24 -12.44 -7.22
N MET A 214 12.81 -11.19 -7.44
CA MET A 214 11.54 -10.66 -6.92
C MET A 214 10.31 -11.37 -7.49
N ALA A 215 10.43 -11.92 -8.70
CA ALA A 215 9.39 -12.70 -9.35
C ALA A 215 9.57 -14.22 -9.14
N THR A 216 10.43 -14.64 -8.21
CA THR A 216 10.56 -16.06 -7.85
C THR A 216 9.24 -16.57 -7.29
N GLY A 217 8.58 -17.47 -8.01
CA GLY A 217 7.27 -17.99 -7.63
C GLY A 217 6.08 -17.28 -8.31
N LEU A 218 6.29 -16.17 -9.03
CA LEU A 218 5.24 -15.51 -9.81
C LEU A 218 4.59 -16.48 -10.81
N ARG A 219 5.42 -17.21 -11.56
CA ARG A 219 4.95 -18.21 -12.53
C ARG A 219 4.11 -19.30 -11.87
N ASN A 220 4.56 -19.82 -10.72
CA ASN A 220 3.79 -20.79 -9.94
C ASN A 220 2.46 -20.18 -9.43
N ALA A 221 2.46 -18.93 -8.97
CA ALA A 221 1.23 -18.25 -8.55
C ALA A 221 0.23 -18.09 -9.70
N VAL A 222 0.71 -17.70 -10.90
CA VAL A 222 -0.11 -17.62 -12.11
C VAL A 222 -0.64 -19.00 -12.51
N TYR A 223 0.19 -20.04 -12.47
CA TYR A 223 -0.22 -21.42 -12.70
C TYR A 223 -1.33 -21.87 -11.73
N GLN A 224 -1.15 -21.66 -10.42
CA GLN A 224 -2.14 -22.02 -9.40
C GLN A 224 -3.46 -21.27 -9.58
N ARG A 225 -3.40 -20.02 -10.05
CA ARG A 225 -4.61 -19.24 -10.36
C ARG A 225 -5.33 -19.74 -11.60
N HIS A 226 -4.60 -20.06 -12.66
CA HIS A 226 -5.20 -20.72 -13.83
C HIS A 226 -5.82 -22.05 -13.43
N LEU A 227 -5.17 -22.82 -12.55
CA LEU A 227 -5.69 -24.06 -12.03
C LEU A 227 -6.99 -23.85 -11.22
N SER A 228 -7.04 -22.84 -10.34
CA SER A 228 -8.24 -22.55 -9.54
C SER A 228 -9.44 -22.10 -10.35
N ASN A 229 -9.22 -21.63 -11.59
CA ASN A 229 -10.28 -21.25 -12.52
C ASN A 229 -10.82 -22.44 -13.33
N LYS A 230 -10.18 -23.63 -13.25
CA LYS A 230 -10.67 -24.86 -13.86
C LYS A 230 -11.73 -25.50 -12.97
N ASP A 231 -12.47 -26.48 -13.48
CA ASP A 231 -13.49 -27.16 -12.69
C ASP A 231 -12.87 -28.05 -11.59
N ALA A 232 -13.67 -28.42 -10.59
CA ALA A 232 -13.19 -29.16 -9.42
C ALA A 232 -12.53 -30.50 -9.78
N CYS A 233 -13.02 -31.19 -10.80
CA CYS A 233 -12.43 -32.43 -11.27
C CYS A 233 -11.03 -32.21 -11.85
N PHE A 234 -10.84 -31.16 -12.67
CA PHE A 234 -9.53 -30.81 -13.21
C PHE A 234 -8.55 -30.45 -12.09
N GLN A 235 -9.00 -29.67 -11.10
CA GLN A 235 -8.19 -29.30 -9.93
C GLN A 235 -7.73 -30.53 -9.15
N GLY A 236 -8.65 -31.45 -8.83
CA GLY A 236 -8.34 -32.70 -8.13
C GLY A 236 -7.38 -33.58 -8.93
N SER A 237 -7.59 -33.69 -10.24
CA SER A 237 -6.74 -34.45 -11.16
C SER A 237 -5.31 -33.93 -11.20
N MET A 238 -5.15 -32.61 -11.27
CA MET A 238 -3.83 -31.96 -11.23
C MET A 238 -3.16 -32.08 -9.87
N ALA A 239 -3.91 -32.05 -8.77
CA ALA A 239 -3.37 -32.27 -7.44
C ALA A 239 -2.84 -33.71 -7.26
N ALA A 240 -3.56 -34.70 -7.80
CA ALA A 240 -3.10 -36.09 -7.83
C ALA A 240 -1.81 -36.23 -8.67
N SER A 241 -1.77 -35.61 -9.84
CA SER A 241 -0.55 -35.59 -10.67
C SER A 241 0.62 -34.88 -9.99
N ALA A 242 0.36 -33.79 -9.27
CA ALA A 242 1.38 -33.06 -8.52
C ALA A 242 2.01 -33.93 -7.42
N THR A 243 1.19 -34.76 -6.77
CA THR A 243 1.62 -35.69 -5.73
C THR A 243 2.45 -36.83 -6.31
N ALA A 244 2.04 -37.37 -7.45
CA ALA A 244 2.74 -38.48 -8.11
C ALA A 244 4.05 -38.06 -8.78
N HIS A 245 4.10 -36.85 -9.36
CA HIS A 245 5.21 -36.39 -10.21
C HIS A 245 5.60 -34.93 -9.91
N PRO A 246 6.13 -34.62 -8.70
CA PRO A 246 6.44 -33.25 -8.31
C PRO A 246 7.56 -32.61 -9.16
N ILE A 247 8.54 -33.41 -9.61
CA ILE A 247 9.64 -32.93 -10.45
C ILE A 247 9.13 -32.60 -11.85
N GLU A 248 8.37 -33.51 -12.45
CA GLU A 248 7.78 -33.30 -13.77
C GLU A 248 6.76 -32.16 -13.77
N LEU A 249 6.03 -31.94 -12.68
CA LEU A 249 5.16 -30.77 -12.55
C LEU A 249 5.97 -29.46 -12.53
N GLY A 250 7.12 -29.45 -11.86
CA GLY A 250 8.06 -28.33 -11.91
C GLY A 250 8.54 -28.05 -13.34
N ALA A 251 8.92 -29.09 -14.08
CA ALA A 251 9.34 -29.00 -15.49
C ALA A 251 8.18 -28.59 -16.42
N PHE A 252 6.98 -29.12 -16.16
CA PHE A 252 5.75 -28.78 -16.86
C PHE A 252 5.45 -27.29 -16.75
N SER A 253 5.57 -26.73 -15.53
CA SER A 253 5.37 -25.31 -15.28
C SER A 253 6.41 -24.41 -15.94
N VAL A 254 7.47 -24.94 -16.57
CA VAL A 254 8.49 -24.17 -17.28
C VAL A 254 8.46 -24.31 -18.82
N ASP A 255 7.62 -25.20 -19.36
CA ASP A 255 7.52 -25.48 -20.80
C ASP A 255 6.39 -24.69 -21.47
N THR A 256 6.75 -23.79 -22.41
CA THR A 256 5.79 -22.89 -23.08
C THR A 256 4.73 -23.61 -23.91
N ASN A 257 5.06 -24.75 -24.51
CA ASN A 257 4.12 -25.50 -25.33
C ASN A 257 3.04 -26.10 -24.44
N CYS A 258 3.48 -26.75 -23.37
CA CYS A 258 2.63 -27.35 -22.35
C CYS A 258 1.70 -26.35 -21.66
N GLU A 259 2.22 -25.17 -21.39
CA GLU A 259 1.47 -24.06 -20.85
C GLU A 259 0.36 -23.58 -21.77
N SER A 260 0.66 -23.36 -23.06
CA SER A 260 -0.34 -22.89 -24.01
C SER A 260 -1.54 -23.85 -24.12
N VAL A 261 -1.27 -25.17 -24.05
CA VAL A 261 -2.35 -26.16 -24.04
C VAL A 261 -3.10 -26.14 -22.71
N PHE A 262 -2.41 -26.05 -21.57
CA PHE A 262 -3.06 -25.98 -20.26
C PHE A 262 -3.95 -24.73 -20.08
N GLU A 263 -3.50 -23.56 -20.51
CA GLU A 263 -4.27 -22.31 -20.41
C GLU A 263 -5.57 -22.39 -21.19
N SER A 264 -5.51 -22.92 -22.42
CA SER A 264 -6.66 -23.06 -23.32
C SER A 264 -7.64 -24.17 -22.94
N SER A 265 -7.27 -25.07 -22.03
CA SER A 265 -8.05 -26.28 -21.74
C SER A 265 -8.89 -26.13 -20.48
N LEU A 266 -10.20 -26.38 -20.56
CA LEU A 266 -11.09 -26.32 -19.40
C LEU A 266 -11.14 -27.63 -18.61
N SER A 267 -10.80 -28.75 -19.24
CA SER A 267 -10.81 -30.10 -18.66
C SER A 267 -9.60 -30.92 -19.09
N THR A 268 -9.39 -32.09 -18.46
CA THR A 268 -8.28 -32.99 -18.80
C THR A 268 -8.47 -33.58 -20.20
N MET A 269 -9.72 -33.76 -20.64
CA MET A 269 -10.07 -34.12 -22.02
C MET A 269 -9.76 -32.99 -23.01
N GLY A 270 -10.20 -31.77 -22.69
CA GLY A 270 -9.92 -30.57 -23.49
C GLY A 270 -8.41 -30.36 -23.67
N TRP A 271 -7.60 -30.81 -22.70
CA TRP A 271 -6.15 -30.77 -22.78
C TRP A 271 -5.58 -31.58 -23.95
N PHE A 272 -6.02 -32.83 -24.11
CA PHE A 272 -5.58 -33.65 -25.24
C PHE A 272 -6.21 -33.19 -26.56
N ALA A 273 -7.46 -32.72 -26.53
CA ALA A 273 -8.14 -32.18 -27.70
C ALA A 273 -7.42 -30.95 -28.26
N ASN A 274 -7.09 -29.97 -27.40
CA ASN A 274 -6.37 -28.76 -27.77
C ASN A 274 -4.96 -29.06 -28.28
N LYS A 275 -4.26 -30.00 -27.65
CA LYS A 275 -2.96 -30.47 -28.17
C LYS A 275 -3.11 -31.00 -29.60
N ASN A 276 -4.04 -31.92 -29.83
CA ASN A 276 -4.23 -32.55 -31.13
C ASN A 276 -4.65 -31.52 -32.19
N TYR A 277 -5.48 -30.55 -31.79
CA TYR A 277 -5.85 -29.42 -32.64
C TYR A 277 -4.63 -28.58 -33.03
N ILE A 278 -3.76 -28.22 -32.08
CA ILE A 278 -2.52 -27.47 -32.37
C ILE A 278 -1.63 -28.26 -33.34
N LEU A 279 -1.38 -29.54 -33.05
CA LEU A 279 -0.53 -30.40 -33.89
C LEU A 279 -1.09 -30.58 -35.32
N ALA A 280 -2.42 -30.57 -35.48
CA ALA A 280 -3.07 -30.68 -36.79
C ALA A 280 -2.99 -29.39 -37.62
N ASN A 281 -2.78 -28.23 -36.98
CA ASN A 281 -2.83 -26.92 -37.63
C ASN A 281 -1.45 -26.23 -37.78
N ILE A 282 -0.38 -26.78 -37.19
CA ILE A 282 0.97 -26.29 -37.42
C ILE A 282 1.59 -26.90 -38.70
N PRO A 283 2.34 -26.13 -39.51
CA PRO A 283 2.90 -26.63 -40.78
C PRO A 283 3.84 -27.82 -40.61
N VAL A 284 4.54 -27.87 -39.46
CA VAL A 284 5.52 -28.89 -39.14
C VAL A 284 5.26 -29.35 -37.69
N PRO A 285 4.69 -30.55 -37.47
CA PRO A 285 4.35 -31.05 -36.14
C PRO A 285 5.52 -31.11 -35.14
N THR A 286 6.76 -31.22 -35.64
CA THR A 286 7.97 -31.22 -34.81
C THR A 286 8.32 -29.86 -34.21
N ASP A 287 7.68 -28.78 -34.67
CA ASP A 287 7.92 -27.42 -34.16
C ASP A 287 7.19 -27.16 -32.84
N PHE A 288 6.33 -28.09 -32.41
CA PHE A 288 5.64 -28.04 -31.12
C PHE A 288 5.97 -29.29 -30.27
N PRO A 289 7.23 -29.49 -29.88
CA PRO A 289 7.61 -30.63 -29.06
C PRO A 289 7.03 -30.45 -27.65
N ILE A 290 6.09 -31.31 -27.29
CA ILE A 290 5.64 -31.45 -25.89
C ILE A 290 6.65 -32.35 -25.19
N GLN A 291 7.30 -31.86 -24.14
CA GLN A 291 8.28 -32.64 -23.38
C GLN A 291 7.66 -33.85 -22.66
N SER A 292 8.45 -34.90 -22.40
CA SER A 292 7.98 -36.09 -21.67
C SER A 292 7.43 -35.74 -20.28
N ALA A 293 8.04 -34.80 -19.56
CA ALA A 293 7.55 -34.35 -18.25
C ALA A 293 6.08 -33.89 -18.32
N CYS A 294 5.74 -33.15 -19.36
CA CYS A 294 4.40 -32.64 -19.58
C CYS A 294 3.41 -33.74 -19.95
N ARG A 295 3.81 -34.68 -20.82
CA ARG A 295 2.98 -35.84 -21.14
C ARG A 295 2.70 -36.71 -19.91
N LYS A 296 3.70 -36.91 -19.04
CA LYS A 296 3.53 -37.62 -17.77
C LYS A 296 2.51 -36.93 -16.88
N VAL A 297 2.62 -35.61 -16.69
CA VAL A 297 1.67 -34.84 -15.90
C VAL A 297 0.25 -34.93 -16.48
N MET A 298 0.12 -34.72 -17.80
CA MET A 298 -1.17 -34.82 -18.50
C MET A 298 -1.80 -36.20 -18.33
N CYS A 299 -1.04 -37.26 -18.53
CA CYS A 299 -1.52 -38.63 -18.45
C CYS A 299 -1.87 -39.05 -17.03
N THR A 300 -1.06 -38.68 -16.03
CA THR A 300 -1.37 -38.97 -14.63
C THR A 300 -2.58 -38.18 -14.15
N ALA A 301 -2.73 -36.92 -14.57
CA ALA A 301 -3.94 -36.14 -14.31
C ALA A 301 -5.17 -36.81 -14.95
N PHE A 302 -5.08 -37.27 -16.19
CA PHE A 302 -6.19 -37.96 -16.85
C PHE A 302 -6.55 -39.29 -16.16
N VAL A 303 -5.57 -40.10 -15.76
CA VAL A 303 -5.83 -41.33 -15.00
C VAL A 303 -6.50 -41.01 -13.66
N ALA A 304 -6.10 -39.93 -12.99
CA ALA A 304 -6.77 -39.46 -11.78
C ALA A 304 -8.22 -39.01 -12.06
N THR A 305 -8.48 -38.36 -13.21
CA THR A 305 -9.85 -38.01 -13.64
C THR A 305 -10.76 -39.25 -13.67
N LEU A 306 -10.24 -40.42 -14.05
CA LEU A 306 -11.04 -41.66 -14.09
C LEU A 306 -11.38 -42.22 -12.70
N SER A 307 -10.63 -41.89 -11.65
CA SER A 307 -10.85 -42.45 -10.31
C SER A 307 -11.46 -41.47 -9.31
N LEU A 308 -11.44 -40.16 -9.61
CA LEU A 308 -11.96 -39.13 -8.71
C LEU A 308 -13.51 -39.05 -8.73
N PRO A 309 -14.18 -39.04 -7.57
CA PRO A 309 -15.64 -39.02 -7.50
C PRO A 309 -16.26 -37.73 -8.04
N GLU A 310 -15.55 -36.60 -7.99
CA GLU A 310 -15.95 -35.33 -8.58
C GLU A 310 -15.89 -35.31 -10.12
N CYS A 311 -15.28 -36.32 -10.75
CA CYS A 311 -15.04 -36.42 -12.19
C CYS A 311 -16.06 -37.32 -12.91
N ASN A 312 -17.35 -37.06 -12.76
CA ASN A 312 -18.38 -37.87 -13.42
C ASN A 312 -18.55 -37.47 -14.90
N PHE A 313 -18.24 -38.37 -15.85
CA PHE A 313 -18.31 -38.09 -17.29
C PHE A 313 -19.74 -37.94 -17.83
N THR A 314 -20.75 -38.44 -17.11
CA THR A 314 -22.17 -38.31 -17.46
C THR A 314 -22.68 -36.91 -17.12
N THR A 315 -22.27 -36.36 -15.98
CA THR A 315 -22.80 -35.07 -15.46
C THR A 315 -21.88 -33.88 -15.71
N ASN A 316 -20.57 -34.09 -15.83
CA ASN A 316 -19.62 -33.02 -16.09
C ASN A 316 -19.53 -32.74 -17.60
N THR A 317 -20.23 -31.68 -18.03
CA THR A 317 -20.28 -31.26 -19.44
C THR A 317 -18.90 -30.98 -20.04
N GLN A 318 -17.92 -30.50 -19.26
CA GLN A 318 -16.56 -30.21 -19.73
C GLN A 318 -15.75 -31.47 -20.07
N LEU A 319 -16.11 -32.63 -19.50
CA LEU A 319 -15.50 -33.91 -19.85
C LEU A 319 -16.18 -34.53 -21.08
N ASN A 320 -17.50 -34.39 -21.21
CA ASN A 320 -18.27 -35.04 -22.26
C ASN A 320 -18.08 -34.40 -23.66
N THR A 321 -17.95 -33.06 -23.73
CA THR A 321 -17.91 -32.33 -25.02
C THR A 321 -16.84 -32.80 -26.01
N ASP A 322 -15.71 -33.32 -25.50
CA ASP A 322 -14.57 -33.75 -26.33
C ASP A 322 -14.36 -35.28 -26.35
N THR A 323 -15.30 -36.05 -25.77
CA THR A 323 -15.18 -37.51 -25.66
C THR A 323 -15.51 -38.20 -26.99
N THR A 324 -14.53 -38.27 -27.88
CA THR A 324 -14.60 -39.06 -29.12
C THR A 324 -13.70 -40.29 -29.06
N SER A 325 -14.06 -41.35 -29.80
CA SER A 325 -13.23 -42.57 -29.88
C SER A 325 -11.81 -42.29 -30.36
N THR A 326 -11.66 -41.34 -31.27
CA THR A 326 -10.36 -40.88 -31.78
C THR A 326 -9.52 -40.24 -30.68
N VAL A 327 -10.11 -39.35 -29.88
CA VAL A 327 -9.40 -38.68 -28.77
C VAL A 327 -8.99 -39.69 -27.70
N LEU A 328 -9.88 -40.61 -27.30
CA LEU A 328 -9.57 -41.61 -26.26
C LEU A 328 -8.49 -42.60 -26.70
N THR A 329 -8.50 -43.01 -27.97
CA THR A 329 -7.46 -43.90 -28.52
C THR A 329 -6.11 -43.18 -28.57
N ALA A 330 -6.10 -41.89 -28.92
CA ALA A 330 -4.89 -41.07 -28.90
C ALA A 330 -4.34 -40.89 -27.47
N ILE A 331 -5.21 -40.64 -26.49
CA ILE A 331 -4.85 -40.55 -25.07
C ILE A 331 -4.23 -41.87 -24.60
N ALA A 332 -4.89 -43.00 -24.87
CA ALA A 332 -4.39 -44.32 -24.48
C ALA A 332 -2.99 -44.59 -25.04
N ALA A 333 -2.80 -44.35 -26.35
CA ALA A 333 -1.51 -44.55 -27.01
C ALA A 333 -0.42 -43.62 -26.44
N GLU A 334 -0.75 -42.37 -26.16
CA GLU A 334 0.18 -41.41 -25.58
C GLU A 334 0.59 -41.79 -24.16
N CYS A 335 -0.37 -42.14 -23.30
CA CYS A 335 -0.09 -42.50 -21.91
C CYS A 335 0.63 -43.84 -21.78
N GLN A 336 0.41 -44.77 -22.73
CA GLN A 336 1.18 -46.00 -22.82
C GLN A 336 2.67 -45.73 -23.11
N ASN A 337 3.00 -44.72 -23.92
CA ASN A 337 4.39 -44.33 -24.18
C ASN A 337 5.10 -43.77 -22.94
N GLU A 338 4.34 -43.21 -21.98
CA GLU A 338 4.89 -42.76 -20.69
C GLU A 338 4.84 -43.85 -19.61
N GLY A 339 4.51 -45.10 -19.98
CA GLY A 339 4.52 -46.25 -19.07
C GLY A 339 3.24 -46.46 -18.26
N LEU A 340 2.16 -45.73 -18.56
CA LEU A 340 0.86 -45.92 -17.93
C LEU A 340 0.04 -46.93 -18.72
N THR A 341 -0.37 -48.03 -18.07
CA THR A 341 -1.18 -49.08 -18.69
C THR A 341 -2.63 -48.63 -18.84
N LEU A 342 -2.87 -47.79 -19.85
CA LEU A 342 -4.18 -47.22 -20.13
C LEU A 342 -4.70 -47.78 -21.46
N THR A 343 -5.81 -48.51 -21.41
CA THR A 343 -6.51 -49.05 -22.58
C THR A 343 -7.94 -48.55 -22.60
N PRO A 344 -8.61 -48.46 -23.76
CA PRO A 344 -10.03 -48.13 -23.80
C PRO A 344 -10.90 -49.02 -22.89
N GLN A 345 -10.55 -50.30 -22.78
CA GLN A 345 -11.23 -51.25 -21.91
C GLN A 345 -11.01 -50.94 -20.42
N SER A 346 -9.78 -50.58 -20.03
CA SER A 346 -9.49 -50.20 -18.64
C SER A 346 -10.15 -48.86 -18.28
N MET A 347 -10.30 -47.92 -19.22
CA MET A 347 -11.08 -46.70 -18.98
C MET A 347 -12.55 -47.04 -18.71
N CYS A 348 -13.17 -47.91 -19.53
CA CYS A 348 -14.57 -48.32 -19.35
C CYS A 348 -14.83 -49.21 -18.12
N ALA A 349 -13.77 -49.72 -17.48
CA ALA A 349 -13.89 -50.43 -16.22
C ALA A 349 -14.04 -49.48 -15.02
N GLU A 350 -13.69 -48.20 -15.18
CA GLU A 350 -13.75 -47.23 -14.09
C GLU A 350 -15.18 -46.71 -13.88
N PRO A 351 -15.68 -46.66 -12.62
CA PRO A 351 -17.06 -46.26 -12.33
C PRO A 351 -17.43 -44.84 -12.76
N SER A 352 -16.45 -43.93 -12.90
CA SER A 352 -16.71 -42.55 -13.32
C SER A 352 -16.93 -42.40 -14.84
N PHE A 353 -16.50 -43.41 -15.62
CA PHE A 353 -16.41 -43.38 -17.07
C PHE A 353 -17.24 -44.47 -17.78
N ASN A 354 -17.59 -45.54 -17.06
CA ASN A 354 -18.34 -46.68 -17.59
C ASN A 354 -19.71 -46.31 -18.20
N GLU A 355 -20.35 -45.25 -17.72
CA GLU A 355 -21.63 -44.71 -18.21
C GLU A 355 -21.48 -43.72 -19.37
N SER A 356 -20.25 -43.47 -19.84
CA SER A 356 -20.03 -42.61 -21.01
C SER A 356 -20.61 -43.24 -22.27
N ALA A 357 -21.12 -42.40 -23.19
CA ALA A 357 -21.64 -42.83 -24.49
C ALA A 357 -20.60 -43.64 -25.31
N TYR A 358 -19.31 -43.41 -25.04
CA TYR A 358 -18.23 -44.18 -25.63
C TYR A 358 -18.25 -45.65 -25.19
N CYS A 359 -18.36 -45.92 -23.88
CA CYS A 359 -18.37 -47.28 -23.37
C CYS A 359 -19.62 -48.06 -23.80
N ASP A 360 -20.77 -47.38 -23.89
CA ASP A 360 -21.98 -47.95 -24.48
C ASP A 360 -21.77 -48.37 -25.95
N SER A 361 -21.06 -47.56 -26.74
CA SER A 361 -20.74 -47.88 -28.14
C SER A 361 -19.76 -49.05 -28.27
N LEU A 362 -18.82 -49.21 -27.33
CA LEU A 362 -17.90 -50.34 -27.28
C LEU A 362 -18.60 -51.65 -26.86
N ALA A 363 -19.61 -51.54 -25.99
CA ALA A 363 -20.40 -52.66 -25.48
C ALA A 363 -21.43 -53.19 -26.49
N GLY A 364 -21.60 -52.53 -27.64
CA GLY A 364 -22.57 -52.81 -28.72
C GLY A 364 -22.48 -54.18 -29.42
N GLY A 365 -21.84 -55.18 -28.81
CA GLY A 365 -21.87 -56.57 -29.24
C GLY A 365 -22.39 -57.58 -28.22
N ARG A 366 -22.61 -57.22 -26.95
CA ARG A 366 -23.09 -58.14 -25.91
C ARG A 366 -23.39 -57.45 -24.56
N ARG A 367 -24.40 -56.56 -24.49
CA ARG A 367 -25.17 -56.47 -23.24
C ARG A 367 -26.05 -57.71 -23.22
N LEU A 368 -25.59 -58.77 -22.55
CA LEU A 368 -26.50 -59.86 -22.15
C LEU A 368 -27.55 -59.19 -21.29
N ASP A 369 -28.75 -59.07 -21.86
CA ASP A 369 -29.91 -58.60 -21.14
C ASP A 369 -30.02 -59.33 -19.80
N ASP A 370 -30.42 -58.54 -18.82
CA ASP A 370 -30.68 -58.81 -17.42
C ASP A 370 -31.86 -59.80 -17.23
N GLY A 371 -31.83 -60.90 -17.97
CA GLY A 371 -32.85 -61.94 -18.03
C GLY A 371 -32.36 -63.23 -17.39
N THR A 372 -32.07 -63.20 -16.10
CA THR A 372 -32.06 -64.43 -15.29
C THR A 372 -32.86 -64.19 -14.03
N ASP A 373 -34.12 -64.60 -14.11
CA ASP A 373 -34.93 -65.06 -12.98
C ASP A 373 -34.03 -65.91 -12.06
N THR A 374 -33.70 -65.36 -10.90
CA THR A 374 -32.91 -66.04 -9.89
C THR A 374 -33.84 -66.97 -9.13
N GLU A 375 -33.90 -68.23 -9.56
CA GLU A 375 -34.27 -69.32 -8.66
C GLU A 375 -33.32 -69.27 -7.45
N SER A 376 -33.96 -69.23 -6.28
CA SER A 376 -33.36 -69.21 -4.95
C SER A 376 -32.31 -70.31 -4.75
N LEU A 377 -31.05 -69.92 -4.59
CA LEU A 377 -30.03 -70.67 -3.85
C LEU A 377 -29.82 -70.03 -2.47
N PRO A 378 -29.47 -70.83 -1.45
CA PRO A 378 -29.78 -70.53 -0.06
C PRO A 378 -28.82 -69.51 0.57
N SER A 379 -29.41 -68.63 1.36
CA SER A 379 -28.88 -67.46 2.07
C SER A 379 -27.80 -67.73 3.12
N LEU A 380 -27.11 -68.88 3.10
CA LEU A 380 -26.18 -69.27 4.17
C LEU A 380 -24.71 -68.92 3.87
N GLU A 381 -24.30 -68.86 2.60
CA GLU A 381 -22.88 -68.59 2.24
C GLU A 381 -22.55 -67.10 2.14
N LEU A 382 -23.52 -66.24 1.83
CA LEU A 382 -23.29 -64.80 1.70
C LEU A 382 -23.24 -64.09 3.06
N GLU A 383 -23.92 -64.62 4.08
CA GLU A 383 -23.92 -64.06 5.44
C GLU A 383 -22.58 -64.35 6.16
N LEU A 384 -21.99 -65.53 5.92
CA LEU A 384 -20.67 -65.92 6.46
C LEU A 384 -19.52 -65.09 5.88
N LEU A 385 -19.60 -64.72 4.60
CA LEU A 385 -18.64 -63.82 3.96
C LEU A 385 -18.82 -62.36 4.41
N ARG A 386 -20.06 -61.91 4.69
CA ARG A 386 -20.31 -60.58 5.26
C ARG A 386 -19.80 -60.45 6.70
N GLN A 387 -19.94 -61.50 7.50
CA GLN A 387 -19.46 -61.53 8.88
C GLN A 387 -17.92 -61.55 8.95
N ALA A 388 -17.25 -62.28 8.06
CA ALA A 388 -15.79 -62.31 7.99
C ALA A 388 -15.17 -60.96 7.61
N VAL A 389 -15.82 -60.19 6.71
CA VAL A 389 -15.33 -58.87 6.29
C VAL A 389 -15.64 -57.78 7.34
N GLN A 390 -16.73 -57.93 8.11
CA GLN A 390 -17.04 -56.99 9.20
C GLN A 390 -16.10 -57.15 10.41
N ASP A 391 -15.69 -58.37 10.76
CA ASP A 391 -14.77 -58.61 11.87
C ASP A 391 -13.34 -58.10 11.58
N GLU A 392 -12.83 -58.22 10.35
CA GLU A 392 -11.52 -57.63 9.98
C GLU A 392 -11.55 -56.09 10.03
N SER A 393 -12.69 -55.46 9.72
CA SER A 393 -12.82 -54.00 9.75
C SER A 393 -12.90 -53.44 11.18
N ALA A 394 -13.40 -54.22 12.13
CA ALA A 394 -13.52 -53.84 13.53
C ALA A 394 -12.16 -53.92 14.27
N ASP A 395 -11.36 -54.96 14.01
CA ASP A 395 -10.02 -55.10 14.57
C ASP A 395 -9.03 -54.07 14.01
N ARG A 396 -9.19 -53.67 12.74
CA ARG A 396 -8.37 -52.62 12.13
C ARG A 396 -8.66 -51.23 12.71
N LYS A 397 -9.92 -50.94 13.05
CA LYS A 397 -10.29 -49.69 13.74
C LYS A 397 -9.81 -49.68 15.19
N ARG A 398 -9.84 -50.82 15.90
CA ARG A 398 -9.37 -50.91 17.29
C ARG A 398 -7.87 -50.65 17.42
N ASN A 399 -7.06 -51.20 16.50
CA ASN A 399 -5.62 -50.98 16.46
C ASN A 399 -5.24 -49.53 16.09
N LEU A 400 -6.05 -48.84 15.28
CA LEU A 400 -5.79 -47.42 14.95
C LEU A 400 -6.09 -46.48 16.14
N THR A 401 -7.15 -46.73 16.89
CA THR A 401 -7.48 -45.90 18.06
C THR A 401 -6.46 -46.09 19.19
N GLU A 402 -5.95 -47.31 19.40
CA GLU A 402 -4.95 -47.60 20.43
C GLU A 402 -3.56 -47.03 20.10
N VAL A 403 -3.21 -46.92 18.80
CA VAL A 403 -2.00 -46.23 18.34
C VAL A 403 -2.14 -44.70 18.46
N GLN A 404 -3.34 -44.16 18.23
CA GLN A 404 -3.60 -42.73 18.32
C GLN A 404 -3.65 -42.23 19.78
N GLU A 405 -4.23 -43.00 20.71
CA GLU A 405 -4.21 -42.69 22.15
C GLU A 405 -2.79 -42.79 22.76
N ARG A 406 -1.93 -43.70 22.27
CA ARG A 406 -0.52 -43.76 22.69
C ARG A 406 0.32 -42.60 22.14
N ALA A 407 -0.01 -42.07 20.97
CA ALA A 407 0.69 -40.92 20.39
C ALA A 407 0.38 -39.60 21.12
N GLU A 408 -0.84 -39.44 21.65
CA GLU A 408 -1.22 -38.24 22.41
C GLU A 408 -0.74 -38.27 23.88
N ALA A 409 -0.59 -39.45 24.49
CA ALA A 409 -0.12 -39.57 25.87
C ALA A 409 1.38 -39.26 26.05
N ASP A 410 2.20 -39.43 25.01
CA ASP A 410 3.66 -39.19 25.07
C ASP A 410 4.05 -37.73 24.83
N HIS A 411 3.12 -36.86 24.43
CA HIS A 411 3.43 -35.46 24.13
C HIS A 411 3.49 -34.53 25.36
N PHE A 412 3.07 -35.01 26.55
CA PHE A 412 2.95 -34.18 27.75
C PHE A 412 4.05 -34.37 28.81
N ARG A 413 5.11 -35.14 28.53
CA ARG A 413 6.25 -35.31 29.46
C ARG A 413 7.59 -35.27 28.74
N ARG A 414 8.09 -34.07 28.43
CA ARG A 414 9.54 -33.80 28.39
C ARG A 414 9.86 -32.30 28.48
N PRO A 415 10.85 -31.89 29.29
CA PRO A 415 11.32 -30.51 29.40
C PRO A 415 12.22 -30.14 28.21
N PRO A 416 12.48 -28.84 27.96
CA PRO A 416 13.09 -28.39 26.72
C PRO A 416 14.59 -28.68 26.71
N SER A 417 15.01 -29.60 25.85
CA SER A 417 16.39 -29.70 25.38
C SER A 417 16.40 -29.49 23.87
N HIS A 418 17.10 -28.45 23.42
CA HIS A 418 17.37 -28.18 22.02
C HIS A 418 18.08 -29.36 21.36
N PRO A 419 17.61 -29.84 20.19
CA PRO A 419 18.47 -30.49 19.23
C PRO A 419 18.71 -29.54 18.06
N VAL A 420 19.99 -29.22 17.87
CA VAL A 420 20.58 -28.72 16.64
C VAL A 420 20.19 -29.68 15.51
N GLN A 421 19.36 -29.23 14.57
CA GLN A 421 19.19 -29.89 13.28
C GLN A 421 20.00 -29.18 12.21
N ALA A 422 20.79 -29.99 11.53
CA ALA A 422 21.68 -29.62 10.45
C ALA A 422 20.89 -28.97 9.30
N VAL A 423 21.19 -27.69 9.08
CA VAL A 423 20.88 -27.00 7.83
C VAL A 423 21.83 -27.56 6.78
N VAL A 424 21.27 -28.17 5.73
CA VAL A 424 21.98 -28.39 4.48
C VAL A 424 22.16 -27.00 3.84
N GLY A 425 23.29 -26.37 4.15
CA GLY A 425 23.72 -25.14 3.53
C GLY A 425 24.16 -25.42 2.10
N PHE A 426 23.49 -24.80 1.14
CA PHE A 426 24.08 -24.53 -0.17
C PHE A 426 24.93 -23.27 -0.01
N ASP A 427 26.23 -23.46 0.22
CA ASP A 427 27.22 -22.40 0.15
C ASP A 427 27.37 -21.96 -1.32
N GLY A 428 26.75 -20.83 -1.63
CA GLY A 428 27.02 -20.00 -2.81
C GLY A 428 27.48 -18.63 -2.34
N VAL A 429 28.64 -18.58 -1.67
CA VAL A 429 29.32 -17.33 -1.32
C VAL A 429 30.07 -16.86 -2.57
N GLU A 430 29.42 -16.00 -3.37
CA GLU A 430 30.14 -15.13 -4.28
C GLU A 430 30.71 -13.95 -3.48
N VAL A 431 32.02 -13.96 -3.35
CA VAL A 431 32.83 -12.89 -2.78
C VAL A 431 32.68 -11.67 -3.71
N PHE A 432 31.98 -10.63 -3.24
CA PHE A 432 32.10 -9.30 -3.81
C PHE A 432 33.54 -8.82 -3.57
N ALA A 433 34.38 -8.94 -4.60
CA ALA A 433 35.60 -8.17 -4.71
C ALA A 433 35.20 -6.69 -4.84
N SER A 434 35.48 -5.93 -3.80
CA SER A 434 35.53 -4.48 -3.81
C SER A 434 36.66 -4.05 -4.75
N GLU A 435 36.35 -3.69 -5.99
CA GLU A 435 37.26 -2.91 -6.83
C GLU A 435 37.40 -1.51 -6.23
N THR A 436 38.52 -1.31 -5.56
CA THR A 436 39.05 0.02 -5.23
C THR A 436 39.58 0.64 -6.51
N ASP A 437 38.90 1.67 -7.00
CA ASP A 437 39.37 2.58 -8.04
C ASP A 437 40.51 3.45 -7.48
N ASP A 438 41.73 2.92 -7.55
CA ASP A 438 42.99 3.65 -7.40
C ASP A 438 43.64 3.73 -8.80
N ASP A 439 43.41 4.84 -9.52
CA ASP A 439 44.17 5.17 -10.73
C ASP A 439 44.45 6.68 -10.81
N LEU A 440 45.10 7.19 -9.77
CA LEU A 440 45.83 8.47 -9.79
C LEU A 440 47.28 8.18 -10.19
N ARG A 441 47.49 7.96 -11.49
CA ARG A 441 48.81 7.70 -12.06
C ARG A 441 49.52 9.01 -12.40
N GLU A 442 50.58 9.24 -11.66
CA GLU A 442 51.61 10.26 -11.84
C GLU A 442 52.11 10.33 -13.30
N CYS A 443 52.11 11.54 -13.87
CA CYS A 443 52.99 11.88 -14.98
C CYS A 443 54.12 12.76 -14.46
N GLY A 444 55.14 12.11 -13.90
CA GLY A 444 56.48 12.68 -13.77
C GLY A 444 57.22 12.51 -15.10
N GLY A 445 57.51 13.62 -15.78
CA GLY A 445 58.23 13.60 -17.06
C GLY A 445 58.66 14.99 -17.49
N ASN A 446 59.84 15.40 -17.02
CA ASN A 446 60.59 16.53 -17.58
C ASN A 446 60.93 16.28 -19.06
N PHE A 447 61.05 17.37 -19.81
CA PHE A 447 61.48 17.51 -21.22
C PHE A 447 60.41 17.41 -22.31
N CYS A 448 59.84 18.57 -22.66
CA CYS A 448 59.87 19.07 -24.04
C CYS A 448 59.75 20.61 -24.02
N SER A 449 60.91 21.26 -24.05
CA SER A 449 61.07 22.64 -24.48
C SER A 449 60.71 22.75 -25.96
N SER A 450 59.71 23.57 -26.29
CA SER A 450 59.62 24.19 -27.61
C SER A 450 59.10 25.61 -27.44
N GLU A 451 59.93 26.57 -27.85
CA GLU A 451 59.65 27.99 -27.93
C GLU A 451 58.38 28.23 -28.75
N ARG A 452 57.29 28.63 -28.08
CA ARG A 452 56.10 29.13 -28.77
C ARG A 452 56.17 30.65 -28.80
N ARG A 453 56.43 31.18 -30.00
CA ARG A 453 56.38 32.61 -30.35
C ARG A 453 55.13 33.27 -29.76
N LEU A 454 55.33 34.40 -29.08
CA LEU A 454 54.29 35.40 -28.81
C LEU A 454 53.81 35.97 -30.14
N GLN A 455 52.78 35.36 -30.72
CA GLN A 455 51.92 36.01 -31.69
C GLN A 455 50.94 36.87 -30.91
N THR A 456 50.98 38.18 -31.13
CA THR A 456 49.96 39.13 -30.73
C THR A 456 48.64 38.72 -31.39
N VAL A 457 47.79 38.01 -30.66
CA VAL A 457 46.44 37.66 -31.09
C VAL A 457 45.63 38.95 -31.10
N VAL A 458 45.23 39.36 -32.30
CA VAL A 458 44.20 40.39 -32.51
C VAL A 458 42.97 39.95 -31.72
N ALA A 459 42.49 40.80 -30.81
CA ALA A 459 41.36 40.51 -29.94
C ALA A 459 40.18 39.97 -30.76
N THR A 460 39.92 38.67 -30.67
CA THR A 460 38.73 38.03 -31.24
C THR A 460 37.52 38.71 -30.62
N PRO A 461 36.55 39.21 -31.41
CA PRO A 461 35.35 39.82 -30.88
C PRO A 461 34.72 38.88 -29.84
N ALA A 462 34.37 39.43 -28.67
CA ALA A 462 33.79 38.65 -27.58
C ALA A 462 32.67 37.76 -28.12
N PRO A 463 32.66 36.45 -27.79
CA PRO A 463 31.61 35.57 -28.25
C PRO A 463 30.25 36.17 -27.87
N PRO A 464 29.24 36.08 -28.76
CA PRO A 464 27.91 36.61 -28.47
C PRO A 464 27.42 36.04 -27.13
N PRO A 465 26.79 36.87 -26.28
CA PRO A 465 26.31 36.42 -24.98
C PRO A 465 25.38 35.21 -25.17
N LEU A 466 25.68 34.12 -24.48
CA LEU A 466 24.88 32.90 -24.47
C LEU A 466 23.45 33.25 -24.02
N GLN A 467 22.44 32.76 -24.74
CA GLN A 467 21.05 33.05 -24.39
C GLN A 467 20.56 32.23 -23.21
N GLU A 468 19.59 32.78 -22.47
CA GLU A 468 18.90 32.07 -21.40
C GLU A 468 17.84 31.12 -21.98
N TYR A 469 17.59 30.01 -21.28
CA TYR A 469 16.53 29.08 -21.66
C TYR A 469 15.14 29.68 -21.44
N THR A 470 14.23 29.44 -22.38
CA THR A 470 12.80 29.74 -22.17
C THR A 470 12.16 28.61 -21.39
N THR A 471 11.59 28.92 -20.22
CA THR A 471 10.91 27.93 -19.35
C THR A 471 9.44 28.27 -19.17
N THR A 472 8.56 27.26 -19.19
CA THR A 472 7.15 27.43 -18.82
C THR A 472 6.96 27.35 -17.29
N PRO A 473 5.81 27.82 -16.76
CA PRO A 473 5.40 27.49 -15.40
C PRO A 473 5.41 25.97 -15.16
N TRP A 474 5.62 25.58 -13.91
CA TRP A 474 5.51 24.18 -13.51
C TRP A 474 4.08 23.66 -13.70
N SER A 475 3.96 22.41 -14.14
CA SER A 475 2.69 21.68 -14.16
C SER A 475 2.16 21.46 -12.73
N THR A 476 0.92 20.99 -12.62
CA THR A 476 0.41 20.35 -11.40
C THR A 476 1.29 19.16 -11.01
N CYS A 477 1.32 18.82 -9.72
CA CYS A 477 2.08 17.68 -9.26
C CYS A 477 1.40 16.39 -9.75
N THR A 478 2.18 15.47 -10.30
CA THR A 478 1.71 14.14 -10.71
C THR A 478 2.32 13.12 -9.76
N CYS A 479 1.50 12.37 -9.05
CA CYS A 479 1.95 11.35 -8.09
C CYS A 479 1.19 10.04 -8.29
N TYR A 480 1.74 8.95 -7.77
CA TYR A 480 1.03 7.67 -7.77
C TYR A 480 -0.21 7.71 -6.87
N MET A 481 -0.06 8.26 -5.67
CA MET A 481 -1.14 8.48 -4.71
C MET A 481 -0.99 9.84 -4.04
N GLN A 482 -1.90 10.18 -3.14
CA GLN A 482 -1.79 11.39 -2.34
C GLN A 482 -0.71 11.26 -1.24
N CYS A 483 -0.19 12.39 -0.77
CA CYS A 483 0.82 12.47 0.30
C CYS A 483 2.12 11.68 0.05
N VAL A 484 2.36 11.27 -1.20
CA VAL A 484 3.65 10.71 -1.60
C VAL A 484 4.37 11.67 -2.52
N PRO A 485 5.70 11.53 -2.63
CA PRO A 485 6.46 12.28 -3.61
C PRO A 485 6.00 11.97 -5.04
N GLY A 486 6.09 12.98 -5.88
CA GLY A 486 5.83 12.90 -7.29
C GLY A 486 6.62 13.97 -8.04
N VAL A 487 6.19 14.23 -9.27
CA VAL A 487 6.90 15.10 -10.20
C VAL A 487 5.97 16.13 -10.78
N ARG A 488 6.49 17.35 -10.86
CA ARG A 488 5.96 18.37 -11.76
C ARG A 488 6.98 18.63 -12.86
N THR A 489 6.49 18.86 -14.06
CA THR A 489 7.31 19.08 -15.24
C THR A 489 7.12 20.49 -15.78
N ARG A 490 8.09 20.97 -16.54
CA ARG A 490 7.98 22.19 -17.34
C ARG A 490 8.75 22.00 -18.64
N SER A 491 8.31 22.69 -19.69
CA SER A 491 9.10 22.74 -20.93
C SER A 491 10.30 23.67 -20.73
N VAL A 492 11.46 23.21 -21.19
CA VAL A 492 12.71 23.98 -21.21
C VAL A 492 13.22 23.95 -22.64
N SER A 493 13.07 25.06 -23.35
CA SER A 493 13.41 25.16 -24.77
C SER A 493 14.51 26.20 -24.99
N CYS A 494 15.44 25.86 -25.88
CA CYS A 494 16.44 26.79 -26.40
C CYS A 494 16.02 27.20 -27.81
N PRO A 495 16.02 28.50 -28.17
CA PRO A 495 15.69 28.94 -29.52
C PRO A 495 16.54 28.24 -30.58
N ALA A 496 15.92 27.86 -31.70
CA ALA A 496 16.62 27.17 -32.79
C ALA A 496 17.78 28.02 -33.34
N GLY A 497 18.96 27.41 -33.46
CA GLY A 497 20.16 28.07 -34.01
C GLY A 497 20.97 28.90 -33.00
N VAL A 498 20.66 28.83 -31.70
CA VAL A 498 21.37 29.56 -30.65
C VAL A 498 21.93 28.61 -29.59
N THR A 499 23.12 28.91 -29.06
CA THR A 499 23.69 28.20 -27.91
C THR A 499 23.21 28.84 -26.61
N CYS A 500 22.51 28.08 -25.78
CA CYS A 500 22.03 28.55 -24.48
C CYS A 500 23.08 28.34 -23.37
N GLN A 501 22.94 29.09 -22.26
CA GLN A 501 23.83 29.01 -21.10
C GLN A 501 23.76 27.66 -20.38
N GLU A 502 24.89 27.05 -20.03
CA GLU A 502 24.93 25.88 -19.16
C GLU A 502 25.07 26.30 -17.68
N PRO A 503 24.46 25.57 -16.72
CA PRO A 503 23.70 24.33 -16.88
C PRO A 503 22.24 24.55 -17.33
N LYS A 504 21.70 23.60 -18.11
CA LYS A 504 20.29 23.59 -18.52
C LYS A 504 19.36 23.54 -17.30
N PRO A 505 18.35 24.43 -17.18
CA PRO A 505 17.37 24.36 -16.11
C PRO A 505 16.67 23.00 -16.08
N SER A 506 16.35 22.52 -14.88
CA SER A 506 15.63 21.25 -14.72
C SER A 506 14.25 21.31 -15.38
N ALA A 507 13.93 20.29 -16.18
CA ALA A 507 12.61 20.11 -16.79
C ALA A 507 11.64 19.35 -15.87
N ALA A 508 12.15 18.75 -14.79
CA ALA A 508 11.39 18.04 -13.77
C ALA A 508 11.84 18.50 -12.37
N GLN A 509 10.91 18.55 -11.42
CA GLN A 509 11.20 18.82 -10.02
C GLN A 509 10.33 17.92 -9.14
N SER A 510 10.89 17.44 -8.03
CA SER A 510 10.12 16.74 -7.00
C SER A 510 9.06 17.66 -6.39
N CYS A 511 7.89 17.10 -6.13
CA CYS A 511 6.82 17.72 -5.37
C CYS A 511 6.17 16.66 -4.47
N VAL A 512 5.37 17.08 -3.50
CA VAL A 512 4.57 16.18 -2.68
C VAL A 512 3.12 16.45 -3.04
N CYS A 513 2.40 15.43 -3.49
CA CYS A 513 0.98 15.59 -3.76
C CYS A 513 0.24 15.83 -2.45
N LYS A 514 -0.66 16.81 -2.48
CA LYS A 514 -1.54 17.08 -1.35
C LYS A 514 -2.55 15.95 -1.19
N HIS A 515 -3.16 15.85 -0.02
CA HIS A 515 -4.34 15.02 0.15
C HIS A 515 -5.43 15.50 -0.82
N CYS A 516 -6.16 14.56 -1.43
CA CYS A 516 -7.27 14.89 -2.31
C CYS A 516 -8.55 15.21 -1.54
N SER A 517 -8.52 15.19 -0.20
CA SER A 517 -9.66 15.69 0.58
C SER A 517 -9.78 17.21 0.45
N ASP A 518 -11.01 17.70 0.26
CA ASP A 518 -11.38 19.14 0.33
C ASP A 518 -11.25 19.71 1.76
N CYS A 519 -10.63 18.95 2.66
CA CYS A 519 -10.45 19.29 4.05
C CYS A 519 -9.23 20.22 4.20
N ASP A 520 -9.41 21.53 3.96
CA ASP A 520 -8.44 22.59 4.30
C ASP A 520 -8.27 22.78 5.83
N ILE A 521 -8.53 21.73 6.61
CA ILE A 521 -8.50 21.74 8.07
C ILE A 521 -7.10 21.93 8.63
N LEU A 522 -6.07 21.49 7.91
CA LEU A 522 -4.68 21.58 8.37
C LEU A 522 -4.26 23.03 8.60
N LEU A 523 -4.67 23.94 7.71
CA LEU A 523 -4.43 25.38 7.89
C LEU A 523 -5.19 25.92 9.10
N PHE A 524 -6.45 25.50 9.31
CA PHE A 524 -7.24 25.93 10.47
C PHE A 524 -6.70 25.38 11.79
N VAL A 525 -6.18 24.14 11.82
CA VAL A 525 -5.52 23.53 12.98
C VAL A 525 -4.25 24.31 13.32
N LEU A 526 -3.39 24.62 12.33
CA LEU A 526 -2.19 25.43 12.54
C LEU A 526 -2.52 26.86 12.98
N ALA A 527 -3.54 27.49 12.38
CA ALA A 527 -4.01 28.81 12.77
C ALA A 527 -4.54 28.80 14.23
N THR A 528 -5.27 27.76 14.60
CA THR A 528 -5.78 27.55 15.97
C THR A 528 -4.63 27.37 16.95
N ALA A 529 -3.66 26.51 16.64
CA ALA A 529 -2.45 26.31 17.44
C ALA A 529 -1.69 27.63 17.64
N GLY A 530 -1.44 28.36 16.56
CA GLY A 530 -0.75 29.65 16.58
C GLY A 530 -1.51 30.69 17.41
N ALA A 531 -2.83 30.78 17.26
CA ALA A 531 -3.67 31.73 18.00
C ALA A 531 -3.66 31.43 19.51
N TYR A 532 -3.74 30.17 19.92
CA TYR A 532 -3.66 29.75 21.32
C TYR A 532 -2.27 29.95 21.92
N LEU A 533 -1.20 29.59 21.20
CA LEU A 533 0.18 29.83 21.64
C LEU A 533 0.46 31.33 21.81
N PHE A 534 0.04 32.15 20.85
CA PHE A 534 0.19 33.60 20.93
C PHE A 534 -0.59 34.19 22.10
N THR A 535 -1.85 33.77 22.30
CA THR A 535 -2.66 34.18 23.45
C THR A 535 -1.99 33.80 24.77
N GLY A 536 -1.41 32.60 24.83
CA GLY A 536 -0.66 32.13 25.99
C GLY A 536 0.58 32.97 26.28
N VAL A 537 1.40 33.24 25.26
CA VAL A 537 2.59 34.11 25.37
C VAL A 537 2.21 35.51 25.84
N VAL A 538 1.20 36.12 25.23
CA VAL A 538 0.73 37.47 25.63
C VAL A 538 0.24 37.46 27.07
N SER A 539 -0.48 36.42 27.50
CA SER A 539 -0.97 36.27 28.88
C SER A 539 0.19 36.09 29.87
N PHE A 540 1.22 35.33 29.52
CA PHE A 540 2.43 35.20 30.34
C PHE A 540 3.22 36.51 30.43
N LEU A 541 3.32 37.27 29.34
CA LEU A 541 3.96 38.59 29.36
C LEU A 541 3.19 39.56 30.26
N LEU A 542 1.85 39.53 30.23
CA LEU A 542 1.01 40.29 31.15
C LEU A 542 1.23 39.87 32.60
N TRP A 543 1.24 38.56 32.87
CA TRP A 543 1.52 38.03 34.20
C TRP A 543 2.89 38.51 34.73
N LEU A 544 3.95 38.38 33.92
CA LEU A 544 5.29 38.86 34.28
C LEU A 544 5.31 40.38 34.50
N GLY A 545 4.62 41.14 33.64
CA GLY A 545 4.47 42.58 33.78
C GLY A 545 3.81 42.97 35.10
N PHE A 546 2.72 42.30 35.48
CA PHE A 546 2.05 42.54 36.76
C PHE A 546 2.89 42.08 37.96
N VAL A 547 3.60 40.95 37.87
CA VAL A 547 4.52 40.51 38.92
C VAL A 547 5.68 41.50 39.11
N ALA A 548 6.18 42.10 38.02
CA ALA A 548 7.23 43.12 38.08
C ALA A 548 6.71 44.42 38.71
N VAL A 549 5.53 44.91 38.29
CA VAL A 549 4.93 46.13 38.85
C VAL A 549 4.55 45.95 40.31
N ALA A 550 4.05 44.77 40.72
CA ALA A 550 3.69 44.48 42.09
C ALA A 550 4.88 44.45 43.07
N GLN A 551 6.12 44.51 42.57
CA GLN A 551 7.33 44.55 43.39
C GLN A 551 7.88 45.95 43.61
N LEU A 552 7.36 46.95 42.91
CA LEU A 552 7.81 48.33 43.08
C LEU A 552 7.24 48.88 44.39
N GLU A 553 8.13 49.38 45.25
CA GLU A 553 7.75 50.11 46.47
C GLU A 553 7.30 51.53 46.09
N GLU A 554 6.54 52.20 46.97
CA GLU A 554 5.97 53.53 46.67
C GLU A 554 7.03 54.58 46.29
N ASP A 555 8.25 54.45 46.83
CA ASP A 555 9.38 55.34 46.54
C ASP A 555 9.91 55.17 45.09
N ASP A 556 9.84 53.96 44.52
CA ASP A 556 10.33 53.67 43.16
C ASP A 556 9.44 54.28 42.05
N TYR A 557 8.22 54.71 42.39
CA TYR A 557 7.33 55.37 41.43
C TYR A 557 7.82 56.77 41.06
N THR A 558 8.68 57.38 41.88
CA THR A 558 9.22 58.73 41.63
C THR A 558 10.33 58.76 40.59
N GLU A 559 11.07 57.66 40.42
CA GLU A 559 12.22 57.54 39.50
C GLU A 559 12.02 56.46 38.41
N MET A 560 10.86 56.47 37.74
CA MET A 560 10.57 55.46 36.71
C MET A 560 11.53 55.53 35.53
N SER A 561 12.36 54.50 35.40
CA SER A 561 13.17 54.24 34.21
C SER A 561 12.33 54.14 32.94
N ILE A 562 12.92 54.47 31.78
CA ILE A 562 12.27 54.35 30.47
C ILE A 562 11.70 52.94 30.25
N GLY A 563 12.40 51.90 30.69
CA GLY A 563 11.95 50.51 30.55
C GLY A 563 10.62 50.23 31.25
N LEU A 564 10.40 50.80 32.44
CA LEU A 564 9.15 50.64 33.17
C LEU A 564 8.00 51.44 32.53
N LYS A 565 8.29 52.59 31.92
CA LYS A 565 7.31 53.35 31.12
C LYS A 565 6.89 52.58 29.88
N CYS A 566 7.83 51.93 29.19
CA CYS A 566 7.52 51.04 28.07
C CYS A 566 6.69 49.84 28.53
N LEU A 567 7.06 49.19 29.64
CA LEU A 567 6.30 48.09 30.23
C LEU A 567 4.86 48.51 30.57
N GLY A 568 4.67 49.70 31.16
CA GLY A 568 3.34 50.26 31.42
C GLY A 568 2.51 50.48 30.16
N CYS A 569 3.14 50.95 29.07
CA CYS A 569 2.48 51.04 27.76
C CYS A 569 2.07 49.66 27.26
N PHE A 570 2.95 48.66 27.32
CA PHE A 570 2.63 47.28 26.94
C PHE A 570 1.47 46.71 27.78
N CYS A 571 1.52 46.82 29.11
CA CYS A 571 0.45 46.35 30.00
C CYS A 571 -0.90 47.03 29.75
N LYS A 572 -0.91 48.22 29.13
CA LYS A 572 -2.15 48.90 28.71
C LYS A 572 -2.73 48.35 27.40
N PHE A 573 -1.87 47.98 26.44
CA PHE A 573 -2.30 47.48 25.12
C PHE A 573 -2.55 45.97 25.08
N LEU A 574 -1.75 45.18 25.80
CA LEU A 574 -1.83 43.72 25.77
C LEU A 574 -3.20 43.15 26.17
N PRO A 575 -3.98 43.72 27.14
CA PRO A 575 -5.33 43.23 27.45
C PRO A 575 -6.31 43.41 26.30
N ILE A 576 -6.15 44.43 25.46
CA ILE A 576 -6.97 44.62 24.27
C ILE A 576 -6.62 43.53 23.24
N ILE A 577 -5.33 43.22 23.09
CA ILE A 577 -4.85 42.16 22.19
C ILE A 577 -5.36 40.80 22.66
N THR A 578 -5.29 40.46 23.95
CA THR A 578 -5.81 39.17 24.45
C THR A 578 -7.31 39.04 24.22
N LYS A 579 -8.08 40.11 24.39
CA LYS A 579 -9.52 40.12 24.07
C LYS A 579 -9.77 39.87 22.60
N LEU A 580 -9.09 40.60 21.71
CA LEU A 580 -9.20 40.39 20.25
C LEU A 580 -8.85 38.95 19.88
N MET A 581 -7.75 38.42 20.42
CA MET A 581 -7.33 37.04 20.19
C MET A 581 -8.34 36.02 20.71
N THR A 582 -9.04 36.30 21.82
CA THR A 582 -10.10 35.43 22.36
C THR A 582 -11.29 35.31 21.40
N TYR A 583 -11.61 36.37 20.65
CA TYR A 583 -12.64 36.32 19.60
C TYR A 583 -12.14 35.62 18.34
N ILE A 584 -10.88 35.82 17.97
CA ILE A 584 -10.27 35.10 16.85
C ILE A 584 -10.24 33.59 17.15
N THR A 585 -9.81 33.19 18.36
CA THR A 585 -9.84 31.78 18.77
C THR A 585 -11.25 31.24 18.82
N MET A 586 -12.24 32.01 19.30
CA MET A 586 -13.65 31.63 19.24
C MET A 586 -14.09 31.30 17.80
N LEU A 587 -13.79 32.18 16.83
CA LEU A 587 -14.15 31.97 15.43
C LEU A 587 -13.48 30.72 14.87
N LEU A 588 -12.17 30.53 15.13
CA LEU A 588 -11.42 29.36 14.70
C LEU A 588 -11.97 28.07 15.29
N ILE A 589 -12.35 28.06 16.57
CA ILE A 589 -12.97 26.90 17.23
C ILE A 589 -14.34 26.61 16.63
N ILE A 590 -15.15 27.63 16.36
CA ILE A 590 -16.46 27.45 15.71
C ILE A 590 -16.26 26.81 14.33
N LEU A 591 -15.30 27.30 13.53
CA LEU A 591 -14.97 26.70 12.25
C LEU A 591 -14.53 25.24 12.42
N LEU A 592 -13.64 24.97 13.38
CA LEU A 592 -13.11 23.64 13.64
C LEU A 592 -14.20 22.67 14.13
N VAL A 593 -15.15 23.14 14.95
CA VAL A 593 -16.33 22.38 15.40
C VAL A 593 -17.28 22.11 14.24
N VAL A 594 -17.55 23.12 13.41
CA VAL A 594 -18.41 22.96 12.23
C VAL A 594 -17.82 21.92 11.29
N THR A 595 -16.53 21.99 10.98
CA THR A 595 -15.86 21.03 10.08
C THR A 595 -15.73 19.64 10.70
N ALA A 596 -15.60 19.52 12.02
CA ALA A 596 -15.42 18.23 12.67
C ALA A 596 -16.75 17.51 12.97
N LEU A 597 -17.80 18.26 13.33
CA LEU A 597 -19.06 17.69 13.86
C LEU A 597 -20.25 17.85 12.92
N VAL A 598 -20.30 18.90 12.11
CA VAL A 598 -21.49 19.24 11.32
C VAL A 598 -21.26 18.84 9.85
N PRO A 599 -22.11 17.96 9.26
CA PRO A 599 -22.03 17.63 7.86
C PRO A 599 -22.63 18.76 7.00
N ILE A 600 -21.96 19.91 6.94
CA ILE A 600 -22.41 21.04 6.10
C ILE A 600 -21.93 20.80 4.67
N GLY A 601 -22.66 19.93 3.96
CA GLY A 601 -22.44 19.65 2.54
C GLY A 601 -21.31 18.66 2.23
N GLU A 602 -21.15 18.40 0.94
CA GLU A 602 -20.13 17.50 0.38
C GLU A 602 -18.66 17.89 0.69
N PRO A 603 -18.25 19.18 0.76
CA PRO A 603 -16.81 19.49 0.88
C PRO A 603 -16.19 19.16 2.25
N PHE A 604 -16.99 18.85 3.28
CA PHE A 604 -16.48 18.57 4.64
C PHE A 604 -16.86 17.20 5.19
N SER A 605 -17.43 16.31 4.37
CA SER A 605 -17.79 14.97 4.84
C SER A 605 -16.56 14.27 5.41
N ASP A 606 -15.46 14.27 4.66
CA ASP A 606 -14.26 13.46 4.91
C ASP A 606 -13.58 13.76 6.26
N CYS A 607 -13.75 14.97 6.79
CA CYS A 607 -13.14 15.40 8.05
C CYS A 607 -13.77 14.71 9.29
N LYS A 608 -15.04 14.26 9.21
CA LYS A 608 -15.80 13.74 10.36
C LYS A 608 -15.29 12.39 10.88
N GLY A 609 -14.59 11.62 10.05
CA GLY A 609 -14.03 10.31 10.44
C GLY A 609 -12.84 10.41 11.41
N ASN A 610 -12.24 11.59 11.56
CA ASN A 610 -11.05 11.77 12.37
C ASN A 610 -11.37 11.98 13.86
N GLN A 611 -11.12 10.96 14.68
CA GLN A 611 -11.31 11.05 16.14
C GLN A 611 -10.41 12.12 16.78
N THR A 612 -9.15 12.25 16.33
CA THR A 612 -8.21 13.26 16.84
C THR A 612 -8.73 14.67 16.59
N LEU A 613 -9.24 14.95 15.38
CA LEU A 613 -9.84 16.25 15.06
C LEU A 613 -11.07 16.54 15.93
N THR A 614 -11.91 15.53 16.14
CA THR A 614 -13.10 15.65 17.02
C THR A 614 -12.73 15.95 18.47
N VAL A 615 -11.74 15.24 19.01
CA VAL A 615 -11.24 15.45 20.39
C VAL A 615 -10.60 16.83 20.52
N LEU A 616 -9.88 17.31 19.49
CA LEU A 616 -9.32 18.65 19.42
C LEU A 616 -10.41 19.73 19.38
N ALA A 617 -11.47 19.53 18.60
CA ALA A 617 -12.64 20.42 18.55
C ALA A 617 -13.31 20.58 19.92
N ILE A 618 -13.61 19.44 20.57
CA ILE A 618 -14.25 19.41 21.89
C ILE A 618 -13.32 20.04 22.93
N GLY A 619 -12.02 19.69 22.92
CA GLY A 619 -11.03 20.26 23.81
C GLY A 619 -10.92 21.78 23.66
N GLY A 620 -10.96 22.30 22.43
CA GLY A 620 -10.92 23.73 22.14
C GLY A 620 -12.12 24.47 22.70
N VAL A 621 -13.33 23.91 22.52
CA VAL A 621 -14.56 24.44 23.12
C VAL A 621 -14.46 24.47 24.64
N LEU A 622 -13.99 23.39 25.27
CA LEU A 622 -13.86 23.32 26.73
C LEU A 622 -12.85 24.35 27.26
N VAL A 623 -11.68 24.48 26.63
CA VAL A 623 -10.67 25.48 27.01
C VAL A 623 -11.22 26.89 26.85
N TRP A 624 -11.93 27.16 25.76
CA TRP A 624 -12.55 28.47 25.52
C TRP A 624 -13.67 28.78 26.52
N LEU A 625 -14.51 27.81 26.86
CA LEU A 625 -15.54 27.96 27.90
C LEU A 625 -14.93 28.23 29.27
N VAL A 626 -13.86 27.52 29.64
CA VAL A 626 -13.13 27.79 30.89
C VAL A 626 -12.55 29.21 30.87
N GLN A 627 -11.92 29.61 29.76
CA GLN A 627 -11.39 30.98 29.60
C GLN A 627 -12.49 32.04 29.76
N LEU A 628 -13.67 31.81 29.18
CA LEU A 628 -14.82 32.70 29.28
C LEU A 628 -15.38 32.74 30.71
N LEU A 629 -15.61 31.59 31.34
CA LEU A 629 -16.15 31.50 32.70
C LEU A 629 -15.22 32.17 33.71
N VAL A 630 -13.92 31.89 33.64
CA VAL A 630 -12.92 32.52 34.51
C VAL A 630 -12.84 34.02 34.21
N GLY A 631 -12.88 34.43 32.94
CA GLY A 631 -12.92 35.85 32.56
C GLY A 631 -14.12 36.59 33.15
N VAL A 632 -15.32 36.04 33.00
CA VAL A 632 -16.57 36.60 33.56
C VAL A 632 -16.52 36.63 35.08
N TYR A 633 -16.03 35.56 35.72
CA TYR A 633 -15.84 35.50 37.17
C TYR A 633 -14.92 36.62 37.64
N MET A 634 -13.75 36.79 37.02
CA MET A 634 -12.79 37.84 37.37
C MET A 634 -13.37 39.24 37.18
N HIS A 635 -14.06 39.48 36.07
CA HIS A 635 -14.74 40.75 35.80
C HIS A 635 -15.80 41.08 36.87
N ARG A 636 -16.55 40.08 37.36
CA ARG A 636 -17.60 40.25 38.37
C ARG A 636 -17.06 40.50 39.78
N PHE A 637 -16.05 39.74 40.21
CA PHE A 637 -15.62 39.70 41.62
C PHE A 637 -14.37 40.54 41.91
N LYS A 638 -13.62 40.94 40.89
CA LYS A 638 -12.39 41.73 41.03
C LYS A 638 -12.46 42.92 40.06
N PRO A 639 -13.25 43.97 40.39
CA PRO A 639 -13.36 45.14 39.53
C PRO A 639 -11.96 45.70 39.26
N MET A 640 -11.71 46.01 38.00
CA MET A 640 -10.46 46.61 37.59
C MET A 640 -10.23 47.92 38.35
N PRO A 641 -8.98 48.21 38.71
CA PRO A 641 -8.71 49.47 39.35
C PRO A 641 -8.96 50.62 38.36
N PRO A 642 -9.52 51.76 38.81
CA PRO A 642 -10.07 52.81 37.96
C PRO A 642 -9.08 53.45 36.99
N TRP A 643 -7.77 53.35 37.27
CA TRP A 643 -6.71 53.85 36.39
C TRP A 643 -6.51 53.02 35.12
N LEU A 644 -7.05 51.79 35.05
CA LEU A 644 -7.08 50.99 33.82
C LEU A 644 -8.23 51.41 32.89
N HIS A 645 -9.26 52.08 33.42
CA HIS A 645 -10.41 52.56 32.64
C HIS A 645 -10.09 53.93 32.03
N SER A 646 -9.42 53.94 30.87
CA SER A 646 -9.44 55.17 30.05
C SER A 646 -10.87 55.41 29.57
N ALA A 647 -11.43 56.59 29.80
CA ALA A 647 -12.71 57.00 29.26
C ALA A 647 -12.67 56.93 27.72
N SER A 648 -13.13 55.82 27.15
CA SER A 648 -13.26 55.64 25.71
C SER A 648 -14.33 56.62 25.19
N SER A 649 -13.93 57.59 24.39
CA SER A 649 -14.83 58.56 23.75
C SER A 649 -15.25 58.07 22.36
N GLY A 650 -16.55 58.18 22.03
CA GLY A 650 -17.06 58.01 20.65
C GLY A 650 -17.43 56.58 20.22
N ALA A 651 -17.42 56.33 18.90
CA ALA A 651 -17.89 55.11 18.22
C ALA A 651 -17.19 53.82 18.70
N MET A 652 -15.98 53.94 19.25
CA MET A 652 -15.24 52.82 19.84
C MET A 652 -16.00 52.16 21.00
N LYS A 653 -16.86 52.91 21.73
CA LYS A 653 -17.72 52.34 22.78
C LYS A 653 -18.71 51.31 22.25
N PHE A 654 -19.21 51.45 21.03
CA PHE A 654 -20.16 50.49 20.46
C PHE A 654 -19.46 49.19 20.05
N LEU A 655 -18.28 49.29 19.43
CA LEU A 655 -17.46 48.13 19.08
C LEU A 655 -16.91 47.41 20.32
N LEU A 656 -16.50 48.17 21.34
CA LEU A 656 -15.93 47.62 22.58
C LEU A 656 -16.98 47.09 23.56
N LYS A 657 -18.27 47.42 23.41
CA LYS A 657 -19.33 46.97 24.32
C LYS A 657 -19.42 45.44 24.46
N PRO A 658 -19.41 44.63 23.38
CA PRO A 658 -19.33 43.18 23.49
C PRO A 658 -17.97 42.71 24.02
N LEU A 659 -16.86 43.33 23.60
CA LEU A 659 -15.49 43.02 24.09
C LEU A 659 -15.36 43.24 25.61
N ASN A 660 -16.08 44.20 26.17
CA ASN A 660 -16.09 44.48 27.61
C ASN A 660 -16.93 43.50 28.42
N ALA A 661 -17.76 42.67 27.78
CA ALA A 661 -18.53 41.64 28.48
C ALA A 661 -17.69 40.39 28.77
N VAL A 662 -16.57 40.19 28.06
CA VAL A 662 -15.75 38.99 28.13
C VAL A 662 -14.39 39.35 28.74
N GLY A 663 -14.30 39.17 30.06
CA GLY A 663 -13.04 39.24 30.80
C GLY A 663 -12.61 40.64 31.27
N PRO A 664 -11.64 40.68 32.20
CA PRO A 664 -10.96 41.90 32.63
C PRO A 664 -10.30 42.60 31.43
#